data_AF-W9G211-F1
#
_entry.id   AF-W9G211-F1
#
_cell.length_a   1.000
_cell.length_b   1.000
_cell.length_c   1.000
_cell.angle_alpha   90.00
_cell.angle_beta   90.00
_cell.angle_gamma   90.00
#
_symmetry.space_group_name_H-M   'P 1'
#
loop_
_entity.id
_entity.type
_entity.pdbx_description
1 polymer ?
#
loop_
_entity_poly.entity_id
_entity_poly.type
_entity_poly.pdbx_seq_one_letter_code
_entity_poly.pdbx_strand_id
1 'polypeptide(L)'
;MTTSVQTPIGNADRRPAMRSRGRRPPRIEGLDGIRALAIVAVLVFHLNAPWLPGGFLGVDVFFVVSGFLITTLLVREHESTGRIAFGAFWARRARRLLPALVLCVTASVLIARLVSGDLLVHVGRQIAGALTFSTNWVEIAAGSSYFDETAPQLFMNFWSLAVEEQFYLLWPLTVLLLVRLAPGRARVGFAAALAALSTVLMAVLYSPGADGTRVYYGTDTHLMGLMVGAALAFAWASPALAPRIVPSGWGRVGLYAVPLAGAVLLAELLLLDDEHTATFRGGIFVASVAAGVLVLGVLDRHPGGPTAWQRIADHRVATWVGTRSYSIYLWHWPVILLVAHDNPSAPGTTSHLLTRLWCVVVTVALADLTYRAVETPFRRHGFGGVARHVGRTVIGWSRRSRQVLAAGLATLAVVTTVIVLTAPDQSETARMLEANEAAAEAGAAAPTLAPTSTSMSTGPGSATPSAAAAPTTLASGVANASFTMPKGPEIDAYGDSIMVGSVHALAYYFPGIRMDAKSNRRWSDGLAAIRARGDGNRRAVVLAFGTNAGVDEPEVEKVLDLLGPGRMVVLVNLMGPFSRVDTDNATLDLIARTRPNVIVADWASAVRDHPEQLQADRIHPSLKGSHLFAKTVRQALATLSERHTGTKVVLKDLPIP
;
A
#
# COMPACT_ATOMS: atom_id res chain seq x y z
N MET A 1 63.06 52.83 29.05
CA MET A 1 62.63 52.13 27.82
C MET A 1 63.30 50.77 27.81
N THR A 2 62.48 49.72 27.66
CA THR A 2 62.79 48.34 27.21
C THR A 2 63.81 47.53 28.00
N THR A 3 63.28 46.78 28.97
CA THR A 3 63.80 45.57 29.59
C THR A 3 63.87 44.41 28.60
N SER A 4 64.97 43.66 28.58
CA SER A 4 65.06 42.33 27.96
C SER A 4 65.46 41.31 29.04
N VAL A 5 64.69 40.22 29.08
CA VAL A 5 64.75 39.12 30.04
C VAL A 5 65.41 37.93 29.35
N GLN A 6 66.37 37.30 30.02
CA GLN A 6 66.87 35.96 29.69
C GLN A 6 66.86 35.12 30.97
N THR A 7 66.11 34.01 30.93
CA THR A 7 66.17 32.85 31.86
C THR A 7 65.34 31.70 31.25
N PRO A 8 65.49 30.43 31.67
CA PRO A 8 66.08 29.41 30.83
C PRO A 8 65.14 28.23 30.50
N ILE A 9 65.71 27.32 29.70
CA ILE A 9 65.20 26.02 29.22
C ILE A 9 64.43 25.26 30.32
N GLY A 10 63.12 25.07 30.10
CA GLY A 10 62.23 24.26 30.92
C GLY A 10 61.79 22.99 30.19
N ASN A 11 62.19 21.84 30.74
CA ASN A 11 61.76 20.49 30.38
C ASN A 11 60.22 20.38 30.51
N ALA A 12 59.52 20.10 29.41
CA ALA A 12 58.08 19.83 29.43
C ALA A 12 57.82 18.37 29.00
N ASP A 13 57.30 17.62 29.97
CA ASP A 13 56.80 16.24 29.90
C ASP A 13 56.12 15.88 28.58
N ARG A 14 56.74 14.97 27.81
CA ARG A 14 56.04 14.19 26.79
C ARG A 14 55.19 13.13 27.48
N ARG A 15 53.97 13.49 27.89
CA ARG A 15 52.94 12.49 28.24
C ARG A 15 52.52 11.74 26.97
N PRO A 16 52.55 10.40 26.95
CA PRO A 16 52.08 9.64 25.78
C PRO A 16 50.58 9.85 25.60
N ALA A 17 50.19 10.19 24.37
CA ALA A 17 48.79 10.34 23.97
C ALA A 17 48.01 9.06 24.31
N MET A 18 47.25 9.13 25.40
CA MET A 18 46.36 8.07 25.83
C MET A 18 45.29 7.92 24.76
N ARG A 19 45.41 6.88 23.93
CA ARG A 19 44.40 6.48 22.94
C ARG A 19 43.05 6.39 23.65
N SER A 20 42.18 7.37 23.43
CA SER A 20 40.82 7.36 23.96
C SER A 20 40.10 6.14 23.37
N ARG A 21 39.93 5.11 24.20
CA ARG A 21 39.07 3.97 23.88
C ARG A 21 37.70 4.52 23.50
N GLY A 22 37.24 4.16 22.29
CA GLY A 22 36.10 4.77 21.62
C GLY A 22 34.86 4.93 22.49
N ARG A 23 34.57 6.19 22.87
CA ARG A 23 33.20 6.58 23.21
C ARG A 23 32.39 6.49 21.92
N ARG A 24 31.31 5.71 21.94
CA ARG A 24 30.32 5.71 20.84
C ARG A 24 29.88 7.16 20.59
N PRO A 25 29.72 7.59 19.34
CA PRO A 25 29.20 8.91 19.05
C PRO A 25 27.87 9.10 19.80
N PRO A 26 27.60 10.28 20.39
CA PRO A 26 26.35 10.55 21.10
C PRO A 26 25.16 10.28 20.18
N ARG A 27 24.08 9.70 20.72
CA ARG A 27 22.79 9.59 20.02
C ARG A 27 22.32 11.00 19.69
N ILE A 28 21.81 11.20 18.47
CA ILE A 28 21.15 12.45 18.11
C ILE A 28 19.73 12.38 18.68
N GLU A 29 19.50 13.15 19.74
CA GLU A 29 18.18 13.32 20.39
C GLU A 29 17.16 13.88 19.39
N GLY A 30 15.88 13.57 19.58
CA GLY A 30 14.76 14.01 18.74
C GLY A 30 14.50 13.20 17.46
N LEU A 31 15.51 12.56 16.86
CA LEU A 31 15.31 11.81 15.60
C LEU A 31 14.34 10.63 15.74
N ASP A 32 14.30 9.99 16.91
CA ASP A 32 13.34 8.91 17.16
C ASP A 32 11.89 9.45 17.22
N GLY A 33 11.67 10.69 17.66
CA GLY A 33 10.35 11.32 17.60
C GLY A 33 9.87 11.53 16.16
N ILE A 34 10.77 11.93 15.27
CA ILE A 34 10.46 12.07 13.83
C ILE A 34 10.13 10.71 13.21
N ARG A 35 10.90 9.67 13.56
CA ARG A 35 10.60 8.28 13.15
C ARG A 35 9.24 7.80 13.68
N ALA A 36 8.83 8.27 14.86
CA ALA A 36 7.53 7.93 15.43
C ALA A 36 6.38 8.58 14.64
N LEU A 37 6.52 9.86 14.29
CA LEU A 37 5.57 10.54 13.41
C LEU A 37 5.42 9.79 12.07
N ALA A 38 6.55 9.43 11.46
CA ALA A 38 6.61 8.71 10.20
C ALA A 38 5.88 7.35 10.25
N ILE A 39 6.17 6.49 11.24
CA ILE A 39 5.51 5.17 11.31
C ILE A 39 4.04 5.26 11.67
N VAL A 40 3.64 6.24 12.49
CA VAL A 40 2.22 6.43 12.82
C VAL A 40 1.44 6.84 11.58
N ALA A 41 1.96 7.77 10.77
CA ALA A 41 1.32 8.16 9.52
C ALA A 41 1.14 6.97 8.56
N VAL A 42 2.21 6.19 8.34
CA VAL A 42 2.17 4.97 7.52
C VAL A 42 1.15 3.97 8.06
N LEU A 43 1.15 3.74 9.38
CA LEU A 43 0.26 2.78 10.02
C LEU A 43 -1.21 3.19 9.85
N VAL A 44 -1.55 4.46 10.08
CA VAL A 44 -2.93 4.95 9.93
C VAL A 44 -3.41 4.79 8.48
N PHE A 45 -2.58 5.14 7.50
CA PHE A 45 -2.88 4.94 6.08
C PHE A 45 -3.21 3.48 5.75
N HIS A 46 -2.38 2.52 6.18
CA HIS A 46 -2.62 1.10 5.89
C HIS A 46 -3.77 0.49 6.71
N LEU A 47 -4.15 1.09 7.86
CA LEU A 47 -5.34 0.64 8.59
C LEU A 47 -6.62 1.02 7.85
N ASN A 48 -6.68 2.24 7.30
CA ASN A 48 -7.77 2.72 6.45
C ASN A 48 -7.32 4.00 5.72
N ALA A 49 -7.09 3.94 4.41
CA ALA A 49 -6.51 5.05 3.64
C ALA A 49 -7.29 6.38 3.81
N PRO A 50 -8.64 6.41 3.79
CA PRO A 50 -9.42 7.61 4.08
C PRO A 50 -9.14 8.31 5.42
N TRP A 51 -8.63 7.62 6.45
CA TRP A 51 -8.35 8.26 7.75
C TRP A 51 -7.17 9.22 7.70
N LEU A 52 -6.21 8.97 6.82
CA LEU A 52 -5.04 9.82 6.60
C LEU A 52 -4.53 9.60 5.18
N PRO A 53 -5.16 10.23 4.16
CA PRO A 53 -4.91 9.91 2.75
C PRO A 53 -3.44 10.06 2.36
N GLY A 54 -2.75 11.07 2.88
CA GLY A 54 -1.31 11.29 2.66
C GLY A 54 -0.40 10.53 3.62
N GLY A 55 -0.91 9.60 4.44
CA GLY A 55 -0.13 8.90 5.45
C GLY A 55 1.02 8.05 4.88
N PHE A 56 0.94 7.65 3.60
CA PHE A 56 2.03 7.00 2.88
C PHE A 56 3.31 7.87 2.79
N LEU A 57 3.19 9.20 2.82
CA LEU A 57 4.31 10.15 2.84
C LEU A 57 5.18 10.01 4.11
N GLY A 58 4.71 9.27 5.13
CA GLY A 58 5.54 8.89 6.26
C GLY A 58 6.80 8.09 5.85
N VAL A 59 6.77 7.38 4.72
CA VAL A 59 7.96 6.73 4.15
C VAL A 59 9.02 7.77 3.72
N ASP A 60 8.62 8.89 3.13
CA ASP A 60 9.53 9.97 2.74
C ASP A 60 10.19 10.64 3.95
N VAL A 61 9.45 10.77 5.05
CA VAL A 61 10.01 11.21 6.33
C VAL A 61 11.08 10.22 6.82
N PHE A 62 10.86 8.91 6.66
CA PHE A 62 11.90 7.90 6.95
C PHE A 62 13.11 8.06 6.06
N PHE A 63 12.92 8.23 4.75
CA PHE A 63 14.00 8.43 3.79
C PHE A 63 14.86 9.65 4.13
N VAL A 64 14.25 10.78 4.49
CA VAL A 64 15.00 11.97 4.94
C VAL A 64 15.83 11.69 6.19
N VAL A 65 15.24 11.04 7.20
CA VAL A 65 15.96 10.68 8.43
C VAL A 65 17.10 9.69 8.14
N SER A 66 16.86 8.70 7.28
CA SER A 66 17.82 7.67 6.88
C SER A 66 19.00 8.28 6.10
N GLY A 67 18.71 9.12 5.10
CA GLY A 67 19.71 9.88 4.34
C GLY A 67 20.58 10.76 5.22
N PHE A 68 19.97 11.47 6.17
CA PHE A 68 20.68 12.30 7.14
C PHE A 68 21.58 11.48 8.07
N LEU A 69 21.03 10.43 8.69
CA LEU A 69 21.74 9.64 9.69
C LEU A 69 22.91 8.87 9.10
N ILE A 70 22.72 8.20 7.96
CA ILE A 70 23.77 7.41 7.32
C ILE A 70 24.90 8.31 6.82
N THR A 71 24.57 9.41 6.15
CA THR A 71 25.58 10.36 5.67
C THR A 71 26.37 10.95 6.83
N THR A 72 25.69 11.36 7.91
CA THR A 72 26.34 11.87 9.13
C THR A 72 27.29 10.85 9.74
N LEU A 73 26.88 9.58 9.84
CA LEU A 73 27.72 8.52 10.41
C LEU A 73 28.99 8.29 9.58
N LEU A 74 28.85 8.25 8.25
CA LEU A 74 29.96 8.02 7.32
C LEU A 74 30.96 9.19 7.33
N VAL A 75 30.45 10.44 7.28
CA VAL A 75 31.29 11.64 7.32
C VAL A 75 32.05 11.71 8.65
N ARG A 76 31.38 11.51 9.79
CA ARG A 76 32.05 11.51 11.11
C ARG A 76 33.07 10.39 11.27
N GLU A 77 32.80 9.19 10.74
CA GLU A 77 33.76 8.08 10.75
C GLU A 77 35.01 8.45 9.95
N HIS A 78 34.82 9.07 8.78
CA HIS A 78 35.92 9.52 7.94
C HIS A 78 36.73 10.65 8.60
N GLU A 79 36.07 11.66 9.17
CA GLU A 79 36.73 12.77 9.87
C GLU A 79 37.54 12.30 11.08
N SER A 80 37.02 11.31 11.83
CA SER A 80 37.69 10.81 13.03
C SER A 80 38.78 9.79 12.77
N THR A 81 38.72 9.02 11.66
CA THR A 81 39.64 7.89 11.41
C THR A 81 40.39 7.95 10.08
N GLY A 82 40.07 8.90 9.20
CA GLY A 82 40.60 8.99 7.83
C GLY A 82 40.08 7.91 6.86
N ARG A 83 39.21 7.00 7.32
CA ARG A 83 38.71 5.87 6.53
C ARG A 83 37.23 5.60 6.82
N ILE A 84 36.59 4.83 5.95
CA ILE A 84 35.24 4.31 6.15
C ILE A 84 35.36 2.79 6.21
N ALA A 85 35.00 2.17 7.34
CA ALA A 85 35.08 0.72 7.50
C ALA A 85 33.82 0.05 6.93
N PHE A 86 33.77 -0.13 5.61
CA PHE A 86 32.62 -0.68 4.88
C PHE A 86 32.07 -1.99 5.46
N GLY A 87 32.94 -3.00 5.66
CA GLY A 87 32.52 -4.27 6.23
C GLY A 87 31.91 -4.12 7.64
N ALA A 88 32.43 -3.22 8.46
CA ALA A 88 31.87 -2.94 9.78
C ALA A 88 30.53 -2.19 9.68
N PHE A 89 30.38 -1.29 8.71
CA PHE A 89 29.15 -0.57 8.42
C PHE A 89 28.03 -1.54 8.00
N TRP A 90 28.25 -2.35 6.96
CA TRP A 90 27.27 -3.32 6.48
C TRP A 90 26.98 -4.40 7.53
N ALA A 91 27.99 -4.88 8.25
CA ALA A 91 27.76 -5.83 9.34
C ALA A 91 26.88 -5.24 10.46
N ARG A 92 26.94 -3.94 10.75
CA ARG A 92 26.04 -3.29 11.73
C ARG A 92 24.61 -3.21 11.21
N ARG A 93 24.42 -2.95 9.91
CA ARG A 93 23.10 -2.93 9.25
C ARG A 93 22.48 -4.34 9.21
N ALA A 94 23.23 -5.33 8.74
CA ALA A 94 22.80 -6.72 8.72
C ALA A 94 22.35 -7.22 10.11
N ARG A 95 23.10 -6.89 11.18
CA ARG A 95 22.74 -7.22 12.57
C ARG A 95 21.48 -6.54 13.09
N ARG A 96 21.08 -5.42 12.48
CA ARG A 96 19.89 -4.67 12.86
C ARG A 96 18.66 -5.16 12.10
N LEU A 97 18.80 -5.57 10.84
CA LEU A 97 17.68 -5.76 9.94
C LEU A 97 17.37 -7.23 9.69
N LEU A 98 18.35 -8.01 9.22
CA LEU A 98 18.13 -9.37 8.74
C LEU A 98 17.44 -10.30 9.76
N PRO A 99 17.81 -10.34 11.06
CA PRO A 99 17.19 -11.26 12.00
C PRO A 99 15.68 -11.04 12.17
N ALA A 100 15.25 -9.79 12.25
CA ALA A 100 13.84 -9.45 12.41
C ALA A 100 13.07 -9.64 11.09
N LEU A 101 13.68 -9.31 9.95
CA LEU A 101 13.11 -9.55 8.63
C LEU A 101 12.85 -11.04 8.39
N VAL A 102 13.85 -11.90 8.62
CA VAL A 102 13.72 -13.36 8.43
C VAL A 102 12.65 -13.94 9.35
N LEU A 103 12.58 -13.47 10.61
CA LEU A 103 11.51 -13.88 11.52
C LEU A 103 10.14 -13.48 10.99
N CYS A 104 9.95 -12.22 10.61
CA CYS A 104 8.68 -11.70 10.10
C CYS A 104 8.23 -12.48 8.86
N VAL A 105 9.12 -12.64 7.87
CA VAL A 105 8.82 -13.37 6.64
C VAL A 105 8.43 -14.80 6.93
N THR A 106 9.25 -15.54 7.69
CA THR A 106 9.00 -16.96 7.96
C THR A 106 7.70 -17.15 8.72
N ALA A 107 7.47 -16.36 9.77
CA ALA A 107 6.25 -16.43 10.56
C ALA A 107 5.01 -16.07 9.72
N SER A 108 5.08 -15.01 8.90
CA SER A 108 3.95 -14.58 8.09
C SER A 108 3.56 -15.63 7.04
N VAL A 109 4.53 -16.28 6.39
CA VAL A 109 4.28 -17.37 5.43
C VAL A 109 3.61 -18.57 6.10
N LEU A 110 4.08 -18.96 7.28
CA LEU A 110 3.52 -20.09 8.02
C LEU A 110 2.11 -19.81 8.49
N ILE A 111 1.85 -18.61 9.01
CA ILE A 111 0.51 -18.21 9.45
C ILE A 111 -0.43 -18.07 8.25
N ALA A 112 0.03 -17.44 7.16
CA ALA A 112 -0.75 -17.29 5.93
C ALA A 112 -1.21 -18.65 5.38
N ARG A 113 -0.36 -19.67 5.41
CA ARG A 113 -0.74 -21.04 4.98
C ARG A 113 -1.93 -21.61 5.73
N LEU A 114 -2.08 -21.25 7.02
CA LEU A 114 -3.17 -21.70 7.88
C LEU A 114 -4.44 -20.85 7.70
N VAL A 115 -4.31 -19.61 7.22
CA VAL A 115 -5.39 -18.64 7.08
C VAL A 115 -6.01 -18.68 5.67
N SER A 116 -5.20 -18.52 4.62
CA SER A 116 -5.67 -18.51 3.24
C SER A 116 -4.56 -18.79 2.23
N GLY A 117 -4.86 -19.60 1.22
CA GLY A 117 -3.94 -19.85 0.09
C GLY A 117 -3.69 -18.61 -0.77
N ASP A 118 -4.65 -17.67 -0.83
CA ASP A 118 -4.55 -16.47 -1.65
C ASP A 118 -3.48 -15.49 -1.16
N LEU A 119 -3.22 -15.48 0.15
CA LEU A 119 -2.13 -14.70 0.74
C LEU A 119 -0.74 -15.21 0.32
N LEU A 120 -0.67 -16.45 -0.19
CA LEU A 120 0.58 -17.06 -0.65
C LEU A 120 0.82 -16.88 -2.15
N VAL A 121 -0.06 -16.20 -2.87
CA VAL A 121 0.10 -15.97 -4.32
C VAL A 121 1.45 -15.29 -4.59
N HIS A 122 2.25 -15.92 -5.45
CA HIS A 122 3.62 -15.49 -5.77
C HIS A 122 4.56 -15.27 -4.57
N VAL A 123 4.32 -15.93 -3.43
CA VAL A 123 5.10 -15.70 -2.20
C VAL A 123 6.60 -15.97 -2.38
N GLY A 124 6.98 -16.89 -3.27
CA GLY A 124 8.39 -17.13 -3.60
C GLY A 124 9.10 -15.90 -4.17
N ARG A 125 8.43 -15.19 -5.08
CA ARG A 125 8.91 -13.91 -5.64
C ARG A 125 9.01 -12.84 -4.55
N GLN A 126 7.98 -12.73 -3.71
CA GLN A 126 7.95 -11.75 -2.61
C GLN A 126 9.08 -11.99 -1.60
N ILE A 127 9.32 -13.26 -1.21
CA ILE A 127 10.43 -13.66 -0.32
C ILE A 127 11.78 -13.36 -0.97
N ALA A 128 11.95 -13.69 -2.25
CA ALA A 128 13.18 -13.39 -2.97
C ALA A 128 13.45 -11.88 -2.91
N GLY A 129 12.50 -11.06 -3.35
CA GLY A 129 12.60 -9.59 -3.31
C GLY A 129 12.88 -9.04 -1.91
N ALA A 130 12.25 -9.59 -0.88
CA ALA A 130 12.45 -9.19 0.51
C ALA A 130 13.88 -9.47 0.99
N LEU A 131 14.39 -10.69 0.75
CA LEU A 131 15.70 -11.13 1.22
C LEU A 131 16.86 -10.56 0.40
N THR A 132 16.63 -10.21 -0.86
CA THR A 132 17.62 -9.54 -1.73
C THR A 132 17.50 -8.02 -1.73
N PHE A 133 16.54 -7.45 -0.99
CA PHE A 133 16.25 -6.01 -0.99
C PHE A 133 16.01 -5.45 -2.41
N SER A 134 15.21 -6.18 -3.18
CA SER A 134 14.82 -5.83 -4.55
C SER A 134 13.32 -5.90 -4.79
N THR A 135 12.49 -5.96 -3.73
CA THR A 135 11.01 -5.99 -3.83
C THR A 135 10.50 -4.92 -4.80
N ASN A 136 11.02 -3.69 -4.72
CA ASN A 136 10.55 -2.61 -5.59
C ASN A 136 10.73 -2.92 -7.09
N TRP A 137 11.91 -3.38 -7.52
CA TRP A 137 12.17 -3.69 -8.93
C TRP A 137 11.53 -5.01 -9.39
N VAL A 138 11.47 -6.00 -8.50
CA VAL A 138 10.84 -7.30 -8.78
C VAL A 138 9.34 -7.13 -9.03
N GLU A 139 8.66 -6.32 -8.22
CA GLU A 139 7.22 -6.07 -8.36
C GLU A 139 6.92 -5.12 -9.54
N ILE A 140 7.78 -4.13 -9.83
CA ILE A 140 7.70 -3.35 -11.07
C ILE A 140 7.78 -4.27 -12.29
N ALA A 141 8.77 -5.17 -12.33
CA ALA A 141 8.96 -6.09 -13.46
C ALA A 141 7.81 -7.09 -13.61
N ALA A 142 7.15 -7.42 -12.51
CA ALA A 142 5.96 -8.27 -12.50
C ALA A 142 4.67 -7.54 -12.90
N GLY A 143 4.70 -6.22 -13.12
CA GLY A 143 3.51 -5.43 -13.43
C GLY A 143 2.49 -5.36 -12.29
N SER A 144 2.95 -5.51 -11.04
CA SER A 144 2.08 -5.40 -9.86
C SER A 144 1.75 -3.94 -9.59
N SER A 145 0.50 -3.65 -9.21
CA SER A 145 0.08 -2.32 -8.75
C SER A 145 0.11 -2.26 -7.23
N TYR A 146 0.69 -1.18 -6.71
CA TYR A 146 0.75 -0.84 -5.29
C TYR A 146 -0.52 -0.13 -4.82
N PHE A 147 -1.18 0.63 -5.70
CA PHE A 147 -2.36 1.44 -5.35
C PHE A 147 -3.68 0.75 -5.75
N ASP A 148 -3.63 -0.23 -6.66
CA ASP A 148 -4.78 -1.01 -7.10
C ASP A 148 -4.63 -2.49 -6.69
N GLU A 149 -5.20 -2.87 -5.55
CA GLU A 149 -5.08 -4.24 -5.03
C GLU A 149 -6.24 -5.12 -5.51
N THR A 150 -6.02 -5.95 -6.53
CA THR A 150 -6.93 -7.08 -6.83
C THR A 150 -6.44 -8.41 -6.22
N ALA A 151 -5.22 -8.44 -5.69
CA ALA A 151 -4.66 -9.58 -4.93
C ALA A 151 -3.72 -9.10 -3.81
N PRO A 152 -3.99 -9.42 -2.53
CA PRO A 152 -3.20 -8.93 -1.40
C PRO A 152 -1.80 -9.57 -1.36
N GLN A 153 -0.75 -8.76 -1.45
CA GLN A 153 0.64 -9.20 -1.33
C GLN A 153 1.14 -9.09 0.13
N LEU A 154 1.56 -10.19 0.75
CA LEU A 154 2.01 -10.23 2.15
C LEU A 154 3.14 -9.25 2.49
N PHE A 155 4.06 -8.99 1.55
CA PHE A 155 5.26 -8.19 1.80
C PHE A 155 5.32 -6.93 0.94
N MET A 156 4.16 -6.43 0.51
CA MET A 156 4.06 -5.25 -0.36
C MET A 156 4.87 -4.06 0.19
N ASN A 157 4.75 -3.80 1.48
CA ASN A 157 5.43 -2.71 2.16
C ASN A 157 6.97 -2.80 2.12
N PHE A 158 7.58 -3.93 1.73
CA PHE A 158 9.05 -4.05 1.73
C PHE A 158 9.73 -3.32 0.57
N TRP A 159 8.99 -2.76 -0.39
CA TRP A 159 9.54 -1.93 -1.47
C TRP A 159 10.40 -0.77 -0.92
N SER A 160 9.96 -0.11 0.16
CA SER A 160 10.67 1.05 0.72
C SER A 160 11.96 0.62 1.43
N LEU A 161 11.94 -0.55 2.10
CA LEU A 161 13.13 -1.16 2.69
C LEU A 161 14.15 -1.52 1.62
N ALA A 162 13.70 -2.02 0.46
CA ALA A 162 14.56 -2.29 -0.68
C ALA A 162 15.28 -1.01 -1.14
N VAL A 163 14.54 0.10 -1.30
CA VAL A 163 15.12 1.41 -1.65
C VAL A 163 16.16 1.87 -0.61
N GLU A 164 15.85 1.78 0.69
CA GLU A 164 16.79 2.14 1.76
C GLU A 164 18.08 1.28 1.73
N GLU A 165 17.96 -0.04 1.59
CA GLU A 165 19.13 -0.92 1.60
C GLU A 165 19.98 -0.76 0.34
N GLN A 166 19.39 -0.52 -0.82
CA GLN A 166 20.11 -0.15 -2.04
C GLN A 166 20.94 1.13 -1.81
N PHE A 167 20.34 2.12 -1.16
CA PHE A 167 21.06 3.32 -0.72
C PHE A 167 22.17 2.97 0.29
N TYR A 168 21.94 2.11 1.29
CA TYR A 168 22.98 1.71 2.25
C TYR A 168 24.11 0.88 1.63
N LEU A 169 23.84 0.20 0.53
CA LEU A 169 24.84 -0.55 -0.21
C LEU A 169 25.76 0.39 -1.00
N LEU A 170 25.19 1.31 -1.78
CA LEU A 170 25.93 2.15 -2.73
C LEU A 170 26.45 3.45 -2.12
N TRP A 171 25.66 4.10 -1.25
CA TRP A 171 25.97 5.43 -0.72
C TRP A 171 27.29 5.54 0.05
N PRO A 172 27.73 4.54 0.86
CA PRO A 172 29.04 4.61 1.51
C PRO A 172 30.20 4.82 0.53
N LEU A 173 30.12 4.21 -0.67
CA LEU A 173 31.12 4.35 -1.73
C LEU A 173 31.08 5.77 -2.31
N THR A 174 29.88 6.29 -2.57
CA THR A 174 29.66 7.66 -3.05
C THR A 174 30.15 8.69 -2.05
N VAL A 175 29.85 8.52 -0.76
CA VAL A 175 30.36 9.41 0.30
C VAL A 175 31.88 9.38 0.34
N LEU A 176 32.52 8.20 0.26
CA LEU A 176 33.98 8.11 0.22
C LEU A 176 34.57 8.93 -0.94
N LEU A 177 33.96 8.83 -2.13
CA LEU A 177 34.39 9.57 -3.31
C LEU A 177 34.22 11.08 -3.09
N LEU A 178 33.05 11.51 -2.62
CA LEU A 178 32.72 12.92 -2.38
C LEU A 178 33.60 13.56 -1.30
N VAL A 179 33.89 12.85 -0.20
CA VAL A 179 34.73 13.40 0.86
C VAL A 179 36.19 13.54 0.44
N ARG A 180 36.65 12.73 -0.53
CA ARG A 180 38.01 12.81 -1.07
C ARG A 180 38.17 13.80 -2.22
N LEU A 181 37.16 13.94 -3.08
CA LEU A 181 37.29 14.69 -4.33
C LEU A 181 36.60 16.06 -4.28
N ALA A 182 35.62 16.26 -3.41
CA ALA A 182 34.76 17.44 -3.47
C ALA A 182 34.84 18.29 -2.18
N PRO A 183 34.83 19.64 -2.29
CA PRO A 183 34.65 20.53 -1.15
C PRO A 183 33.22 20.43 -0.59
N GLY A 184 33.01 20.84 0.67
CA GLY A 184 31.73 20.69 1.38
C GLY A 184 30.50 21.20 0.61
N ARG A 185 30.60 22.37 -0.05
CA ARG A 185 29.51 22.93 -0.88
C ARG A 185 29.16 22.06 -2.08
N ALA A 186 30.15 21.47 -2.74
CA ALA A 186 29.93 20.58 -3.87
C ALA A 186 29.27 19.25 -3.43
N ARG A 187 29.55 18.78 -2.21
CA ARG A 187 28.86 17.59 -1.65
C ARG A 187 27.37 17.84 -1.43
N VAL A 188 27.02 19.02 -0.90
CA VAL A 188 25.63 19.46 -0.74
C VAL A 188 24.96 19.62 -2.11
N GLY A 189 25.63 20.31 -3.04
CA GLY A 189 25.12 20.51 -4.41
C GLY A 189 24.89 19.19 -5.15
N PHE A 190 25.78 18.21 -5.00
CA PHE A 190 25.62 16.88 -5.60
C PHE A 190 24.37 16.16 -5.06
N ALA A 191 24.20 16.10 -3.74
CA ALA A 191 23.02 15.48 -3.14
C ALA A 191 21.73 16.24 -3.52
N ALA A 192 21.74 17.57 -3.49
CA ALA A 192 20.60 18.38 -3.91
C ALA A 192 20.25 18.20 -5.40
N ALA A 193 21.26 18.06 -6.27
CA ALA A 193 21.05 17.80 -7.69
C ALA A 193 20.44 16.42 -7.93
N LEU A 194 20.86 15.38 -7.20
CA LEU A 194 20.23 14.07 -7.27
C LEU A 194 18.80 14.08 -6.73
N ALA A 195 18.52 14.84 -5.67
CA ALA A 195 17.15 15.03 -5.18
C ALA A 195 16.27 15.68 -6.26
N ALA A 196 16.73 16.77 -6.86
CA ALA A 196 16.02 17.47 -7.93
C ALA A 196 15.82 16.56 -9.16
N LEU A 197 16.84 15.80 -9.55
CA LEU A 197 16.75 14.86 -10.67
C LEU A 197 15.71 13.78 -10.42
N SER A 198 15.70 13.19 -9.22
CA SER A 198 14.69 12.19 -8.82
C SER A 198 13.28 12.76 -8.87
N THR A 199 13.07 13.96 -8.30
CA THR A 199 11.77 14.65 -8.32
C THR A 199 11.30 14.95 -9.74
N VAL A 200 12.19 15.47 -10.59
CA VAL A 200 11.86 15.78 -11.99
C VAL A 200 11.56 14.50 -12.76
N LEU A 201 12.33 13.44 -12.55
CA LEU A 201 12.10 12.15 -13.21
C LEU A 201 10.74 11.57 -12.81
N MET A 202 10.38 11.61 -11.52
CA MET A 202 9.05 11.19 -11.05
C MET A 202 7.95 12.02 -11.70
N ALA A 203 8.07 13.35 -11.71
CA ALA A 203 7.06 14.24 -12.26
C ALA A 203 6.86 14.08 -13.78
N VAL A 204 7.93 13.79 -14.52
CA VAL A 204 7.92 13.60 -15.98
C VAL A 204 7.39 12.22 -16.36
N LEU A 205 7.77 11.17 -15.63
CA LEU A 205 7.32 9.80 -15.91
C LEU A 205 5.90 9.51 -15.41
N TYR A 206 5.40 10.30 -14.45
CA TYR A 206 4.03 10.14 -13.95
C TYR A 206 2.99 10.56 -14.98
N SER A 207 2.05 9.66 -15.25
CA SER A 207 0.90 9.89 -16.12
C SER A 207 -0.38 9.92 -15.27
N PRO A 208 -1.07 11.07 -15.15
CA PRO A 208 -2.35 11.14 -14.43
C PRO A 208 -3.37 10.12 -14.95
N GLY A 209 -4.06 9.44 -14.03
CA GLY A 209 -5.05 8.39 -14.38
C GLY A 209 -4.44 7.04 -14.79
N ALA A 210 -3.12 6.90 -14.75
CA ALA A 210 -2.43 5.61 -14.87
C ALA A 210 -1.90 5.16 -13.50
N ASP A 211 -1.57 3.86 -13.38
CA ASP A 211 -0.97 3.31 -12.17
C ASP A 211 0.38 4.00 -11.86
N GLY A 212 0.45 4.65 -10.69
CA GLY A 212 1.63 5.36 -10.20
C GLY A 212 2.76 4.44 -9.70
N THR A 213 2.57 3.12 -9.67
CA THR A 213 3.49 2.18 -9.01
C THR A 213 4.92 2.27 -9.52
N ARG A 214 5.16 2.38 -10.83
CA ARG A 214 6.54 2.48 -11.36
C ARG A 214 7.28 3.70 -10.83
N VAL A 215 6.64 4.86 -10.80
CA VAL A 215 7.29 6.10 -10.32
C VAL A 215 7.38 6.12 -8.80
N TYR A 216 6.47 5.44 -8.11
CA TYR A 216 6.48 5.32 -6.66
C TYR A 216 7.53 4.30 -6.18
N TYR A 217 7.68 3.14 -6.81
CA TYR A 217 8.64 2.10 -6.41
C TYR A 217 10.07 2.35 -6.92
N GLY A 218 10.21 3.08 -8.03
CA GLY A 218 11.51 3.29 -8.67
C GLY A 218 12.50 3.98 -7.76
N THR A 219 13.64 3.34 -7.49
CA THR A 219 14.73 3.96 -6.70
C THR A 219 15.24 5.24 -7.36
N ASP A 220 15.16 5.31 -8.69
CA ASP A 220 15.54 6.46 -9.52
C ASP A 220 14.58 7.65 -9.38
N THR A 221 13.29 7.37 -9.23
CA THR A 221 12.22 8.36 -9.10
C THR A 221 11.93 8.72 -7.64
N HIS A 222 12.28 7.86 -6.68
CA HIS A 222 11.96 8.01 -5.25
C HIS A 222 13.19 8.24 -4.34
N LEU A 223 14.31 8.74 -4.89
CA LEU A 223 15.53 9.01 -4.12
C LEU A 223 15.52 10.36 -3.38
N MET A 224 14.64 11.29 -3.75
CA MET A 224 14.68 12.68 -3.28
C MET A 224 14.67 12.84 -1.76
N GLY A 225 13.87 12.07 -1.00
CA GLY A 225 13.88 12.11 0.46
C GLY A 225 15.26 11.75 1.04
N LEU A 226 15.86 10.64 0.60
CA LEU A 226 17.20 10.21 1.00
C LEU A 226 18.25 11.29 0.68
N MET A 227 18.14 11.91 -0.49
CA MET A 227 19.07 12.94 -0.95
C MET A 227 18.90 14.28 -0.24
N VAL A 228 17.67 14.68 0.11
CA VAL A 228 17.41 15.85 0.98
C VAL A 228 18.09 15.61 2.34
N GLY A 229 17.89 14.44 2.95
CA GLY A 229 18.57 14.08 4.19
C GLY A 229 20.11 14.12 4.07
N ALA A 230 20.66 13.57 2.99
CA ALA A 230 22.09 13.56 2.73
C ALA A 230 22.68 14.97 2.51
N ALA A 231 21.99 15.83 1.76
CA ALA A 231 22.35 17.24 1.58
C ALA A 231 22.40 17.97 2.93
N LEU A 232 21.40 17.76 3.79
CA LEU A 232 21.37 18.33 5.14
C LEU A 232 22.54 17.83 5.99
N ALA A 233 22.87 16.54 5.93
CA ALA A 233 24.02 15.99 6.65
C ALA A 233 25.35 16.58 6.19
N PHE A 234 25.57 16.73 4.88
CA PHE A 234 26.78 17.38 4.35
C PHE A 234 26.86 18.85 4.74
N ALA A 235 25.74 19.57 4.68
CA ALA A 235 25.68 20.97 5.07
C ALA A 235 25.97 21.13 6.57
N TRP A 236 25.44 20.23 7.39
CA TRP A 236 25.65 20.21 8.84
C TRP A 236 27.07 19.82 9.25
N ALA A 237 27.72 18.93 8.50
CA ALA A 237 29.12 18.57 8.73
C ALA A 237 30.10 19.67 8.30
N SER A 238 29.71 20.54 7.37
CA SER A 238 30.58 21.59 6.85
C SER A 238 30.67 22.79 7.81
N PRO A 239 31.85 23.16 8.33
CA PRO A 239 32.00 24.31 9.23
C PRO A 239 31.51 25.63 8.63
N ALA A 240 31.64 25.79 7.31
CA ALA A 240 31.20 26.99 6.60
C ALA A 240 29.68 27.07 6.36
N LEU A 241 28.96 25.95 6.47
CA LEU A 241 27.52 25.86 6.15
C LEU A 241 26.67 25.59 7.39
N ALA A 242 27.18 24.84 8.37
CA ALA A 242 26.45 24.46 9.58
C ALA A 242 25.80 25.66 10.32
N PRO A 243 26.48 26.82 10.50
CA PRO A 243 25.85 27.98 11.14
C PRO A 243 24.72 28.61 10.33
N ARG A 244 24.66 28.35 9.02
CA ARG A 244 23.70 28.96 8.08
C ARG A 244 22.44 28.14 7.87
N ILE A 245 22.45 26.86 8.23
CA ILE A 245 21.30 25.96 8.00
C ILE A 245 20.46 25.72 9.25
N VAL A 246 20.97 26.05 10.44
CA VAL A 246 20.20 25.91 11.68
C VAL A 246 19.15 27.02 11.77
N PRO A 247 17.89 26.72 12.16
CA PRO A 247 16.82 27.71 12.22
C PRO A 247 17.17 28.93 13.07
N SER A 248 17.84 28.75 14.21
CA SER A 248 18.33 29.85 15.05
C SER A 248 19.21 30.87 14.31
N GLY A 249 19.88 30.47 13.23
CA GLY A 249 20.67 31.34 12.38
C GLY A 249 19.87 32.19 11.39
N TRP A 250 18.56 31.96 11.24
CA TRP A 250 17.69 32.64 10.25
C TRP A 250 16.94 33.84 10.84
N GLY A 251 17.29 34.27 12.06
CA GLY A 251 16.60 35.36 12.75
C GLY A 251 15.12 35.03 12.99
N ARG A 252 14.22 35.99 12.74
CA ARG A 252 12.77 35.79 12.95
C ARG A 252 12.16 34.71 12.06
N VAL A 253 12.75 34.43 10.90
CA VAL A 253 12.27 33.38 9.97
C VAL A 253 12.44 31.99 10.60
N GLY A 254 13.52 31.78 11.35
CA GLY A 254 13.79 30.53 12.05
C GLY A 254 12.71 30.12 13.06
N LEU A 255 12.07 31.11 13.69
CA LEU A 255 10.98 30.89 14.65
C LEU A 255 9.77 30.21 14.00
N TYR A 256 9.48 30.56 12.75
CA TYR A 256 8.31 30.05 12.01
C TYR A 256 8.63 28.87 11.11
N ALA A 257 9.90 28.61 10.80
CA ALA A 257 10.30 27.55 9.88
C ALA A 257 9.83 26.15 10.32
N VAL A 258 10.07 25.78 11.59
CA VAL A 258 9.69 24.47 12.13
C VAL A 258 8.17 24.31 12.24
N PRO A 259 7.40 25.28 12.82
CA PRO A 259 5.94 25.22 12.81
C PRO A 259 5.34 25.17 11.41
N LEU A 260 5.87 25.97 10.46
CA LEU A 260 5.40 25.99 9.08
C LEU A 260 5.66 24.65 8.40
N ALA A 261 6.85 24.07 8.55
CA ALA A 261 7.16 22.74 8.02
C ALA A 261 6.26 21.66 8.61
N GLY A 262 5.98 21.73 9.92
CA GLY A 262 5.01 20.83 10.57
C GLY A 262 3.59 20.99 10.03
N ALA A 263 3.16 22.23 9.78
CA ALA A 263 1.83 22.53 9.21
C ALA A 263 1.71 22.09 7.75
N VAL A 264 2.74 22.31 6.93
CA VAL A 264 2.81 21.85 5.53
C VAL A 264 2.73 20.33 5.48
N LEU A 265 3.58 19.64 6.25
CA LEU A 265 3.55 18.19 6.29
C LEU A 265 2.18 17.67 6.77
N LEU A 266 1.60 18.26 7.82
CA LEU A 266 0.27 17.88 8.29
C LEU A 266 -0.81 18.10 7.22
N ALA A 267 -0.74 19.21 6.47
CA ALA A 267 -1.67 19.48 5.39
C ALA A 267 -1.55 18.42 4.27
N GLU A 268 -0.33 18.04 3.88
CA GLU A 268 -0.11 16.96 2.90
C GLU A 268 -0.64 15.62 3.43
N LEU A 269 -0.38 15.28 4.70
CA LEU A 269 -0.90 14.05 5.30
C LEU A 269 -2.45 13.98 5.30
N LEU A 270 -3.12 15.13 5.43
CA LEU A 270 -4.59 15.20 5.50
C LEU A 270 -5.26 15.33 4.13
N LEU A 271 -4.59 15.94 3.14
CA LEU A 271 -5.22 16.39 1.90
C LEU A 271 -4.67 15.72 0.64
N LEU A 272 -3.45 15.18 0.68
CA LEU A 272 -2.74 14.74 -0.52
C LEU A 272 -2.74 13.22 -0.61
N ASP A 273 -3.69 12.67 -1.36
CA ASP A 273 -3.80 11.22 -1.59
C ASP A 273 -2.88 10.72 -2.74
N ASP A 274 -2.98 9.43 -3.03
CA ASP A 274 -2.23 8.69 -4.03
C ASP A 274 -2.73 8.85 -5.47
N GLU A 275 -3.83 9.57 -5.69
CA GLU A 275 -4.41 9.81 -7.02
C GLU A 275 -4.18 11.27 -7.49
N HIS A 276 -4.01 12.17 -6.54
CA HIS A 276 -3.74 13.58 -6.81
C HIS A 276 -2.45 13.73 -7.61
N THR A 277 -2.56 14.36 -8.78
CA THR A 277 -1.39 14.62 -9.65
C THR A 277 -0.29 15.42 -8.95
N ALA A 278 -0.67 16.29 -8.01
CA ALA A 278 0.27 17.08 -7.21
C ALA A 278 1.22 16.20 -6.38
N THR A 279 0.79 15.01 -5.96
CA THR A 279 1.57 14.04 -5.17
C THR A 279 2.88 13.69 -5.87
N PHE A 280 2.77 13.23 -7.12
CA PHE A 280 3.93 12.80 -7.92
C PHE A 280 4.62 13.95 -8.65
N ARG A 281 3.97 15.11 -8.78
CA ARG A 281 4.54 16.32 -9.43
C ARG A 281 5.16 17.33 -8.46
N GLY A 282 5.46 16.92 -7.23
CA GLY A 282 6.26 17.73 -6.30
C GLY A 282 5.85 17.62 -4.83
N GLY A 283 4.65 17.11 -4.53
CA GLY A 283 4.19 16.93 -3.15
C GLY A 283 5.13 16.08 -2.31
N ILE A 284 5.55 14.92 -2.83
CA ILE A 284 6.56 14.07 -2.15
C ILE A 284 7.87 14.83 -1.86
N PHE A 285 8.30 15.72 -2.76
CA PHE A 285 9.48 16.54 -2.55
C PHE A 285 9.24 17.63 -1.47
N VAL A 286 8.07 18.26 -1.46
CA VAL A 286 7.68 19.23 -0.43
C VAL A 286 7.63 18.57 0.95
N ALA A 287 7.01 17.39 1.06
CA ALA A 287 7.02 16.58 2.28
C ALA A 287 8.44 16.24 2.75
N SER A 288 9.32 15.86 1.81
CA SER A 288 10.74 15.59 2.08
C SER A 288 11.49 16.82 2.61
N VAL A 289 11.26 18.00 2.02
CA VAL A 289 11.86 19.26 2.49
C VAL A 289 11.32 19.65 3.86
N ALA A 290 10.00 19.52 4.08
CA ALA A 290 9.38 19.78 5.37
C ALA A 290 9.97 18.87 6.47
N ALA A 291 10.09 17.56 6.20
CA ALA A 291 10.77 16.62 7.09
C ALA A 291 12.22 17.01 7.36
N GLY A 292 12.92 17.53 6.35
CA GLY A 292 14.28 18.07 6.47
C GLY A 292 14.37 19.26 7.44
N VAL A 293 13.41 20.18 7.37
CA VAL A 293 13.32 21.32 8.31
C VAL A 293 12.98 20.84 9.72
N LEU A 294 12.13 19.82 9.87
CA LEU A 294 11.85 19.19 11.17
C LEU A 294 13.11 18.53 11.78
N VAL A 295 13.95 17.89 10.95
CA VAL A 295 15.27 17.37 11.35
C VAL A 295 16.18 18.52 11.81
N LEU A 296 16.27 19.62 11.06
CA LEU A 296 17.03 20.79 11.48
C LEU A 296 16.55 21.36 12.82
N GLY A 297 15.22 21.36 13.05
CA GLY A 297 14.61 21.80 14.29
C GLY A 297 15.01 20.98 15.52
N VAL A 298 15.26 19.65 15.38
CA VAL A 298 15.78 18.85 16.51
C VAL A 298 17.27 19.05 16.74
N LEU A 299 18.02 19.36 15.68
CA LEU A 299 19.47 19.63 15.75
C LEU A 299 19.80 20.99 16.36
N ASP A 300 18.88 21.95 16.27
CA ASP A 300 19.10 23.33 16.68
C ASP A 300 19.31 23.46 18.20
N ARG A 301 20.50 23.90 18.60
CA ARG A 301 20.84 24.08 20.02
C ARG A 301 20.60 25.54 20.41
N HIS A 302 19.35 25.85 20.76
CA HIS A 302 18.93 27.20 21.12
C HIS A 302 19.52 27.61 22.49
N PRO A 303 20.09 28.83 22.64
CA PRO A 303 20.62 29.29 23.93
C PRO A 303 19.61 29.35 25.08
N GLY A 304 18.31 29.46 24.78
CA GLY A 304 17.22 29.52 25.75
C GLY A 304 16.72 28.15 26.26
N GLY A 305 17.43 27.06 25.91
CA GLY A 305 17.02 25.70 26.26
C GLY A 305 16.24 24.98 25.14
N PRO A 306 15.71 23.78 25.40
CA PRO A 306 15.05 22.98 24.38
C PRO A 306 13.75 23.64 23.88
N THR A 307 13.54 23.60 22.57
CA THR A 307 12.33 24.12 21.92
C THR A 307 11.10 23.24 22.22
N ALA A 308 9.89 23.75 21.93
CA ALA A 308 8.67 22.94 22.04
C ALA A 308 8.72 21.69 21.14
N TRP A 309 9.21 21.85 19.92
CA TRP A 309 9.42 20.76 18.97
C TRP A 309 10.38 19.69 19.52
N GLN A 310 11.52 20.10 20.10
CA GLN A 310 12.45 19.17 20.73
C GLN A 310 11.80 18.40 21.89
N ARG A 311 11.04 19.08 22.75
CA ARG A 311 10.32 18.41 23.85
C ARG A 311 9.30 17.37 23.35
N ILE A 312 8.60 17.67 22.26
CA ILE A 312 7.65 16.74 21.64
C ILE A 312 8.41 15.54 21.03
N ALA A 313 9.47 15.81 20.28
CA ALA A 313 10.27 14.78 19.62
C ALA A 313 11.00 13.86 20.62
N ASP A 314 11.44 14.40 21.75
CA ASP A 314 12.08 13.65 22.84
C ASP A 314 11.08 13.05 23.85
N HIS A 315 9.78 13.20 23.62
CA HIS A 315 8.78 12.61 24.50
C HIS A 315 8.97 11.08 24.60
N ARG A 316 8.79 10.52 25.81
CA ARG A 316 9.09 9.11 26.10
C ARG A 316 8.32 8.15 25.20
N VAL A 317 7.06 8.47 24.89
CA VAL A 317 6.22 7.67 24.00
C VAL A 317 6.73 7.74 22.56
N ALA A 318 7.04 8.95 22.06
CA ALA A 318 7.58 9.14 20.72
C ALA A 318 8.90 8.39 20.55
N THR A 319 9.81 8.50 21.52
CA THR A 319 11.06 7.74 21.52
C THR A 319 10.82 6.23 21.55
N TRP A 320 9.84 5.75 22.32
CA TRP A 320 9.52 4.32 22.41
C TRP A 320 9.02 3.76 21.07
N VAL A 321 8.13 4.50 20.39
CA VAL A 321 7.60 4.15 19.06
C VAL A 321 8.73 4.23 18.02
N GLY A 322 9.46 5.34 17.98
CA GLY A 322 10.54 5.58 17.01
C GLY A 322 11.66 4.55 17.04
N THR A 323 12.02 4.09 18.25
CA THR A 323 13.04 3.02 18.42
C THR A 323 12.56 1.66 17.91
N ARG A 324 11.25 1.42 17.87
CA ARG A 324 10.62 0.19 17.37
C ARG A 324 10.06 0.32 15.96
N SER A 325 10.21 1.50 15.34
CA SER A 325 9.55 1.81 14.08
C SER A 325 9.86 0.79 12.97
N TYR A 326 11.06 0.21 12.97
CA TYR A 326 11.44 -0.86 12.04
C TYR A 326 10.61 -2.13 12.26
N SER A 327 10.50 -2.61 13.50
CA SER A 327 9.71 -3.81 13.80
C SER A 327 8.21 -3.57 13.59
N ILE A 328 7.71 -2.38 13.90
CA ILE A 328 6.31 -1.99 13.59
C ILE A 328 6.09 -2.03 12.07
N TYR A 329 7.01 -1.44 11.30
CA TYR A 329 6.95 -1.45 9.84
C TYR A 329 6.97 -2.87 9.26
N LEU A 330 7.78 -3.79 9.81
CA LEU A 330 7.79 -5.17 9.33
C LEU A 330 6.46 -5.89 9.55
N TRP A 331 5.84 -5.73 10.72
CA TRP A 331 4.70 -6.54 11.12
C TRP A 331 3.35 -5.94 10.73
N HIS A 332 3.22 -4.62 10.60
CA HIS A 332 1.90 -3.99 10.47
C HIS A 332 1.10 -4.53 9.28
N TRP A 333 1.72 -4.63 8.11
CA TRP A 333 1.05 -5.03 6.89
C TRP A 333 0.63 -6.51 6.86
N PRO A 334 1.54 -7.49 7.12
CA PRO A 334 1.11 -8.89 7.28
C PRO A 334 0.02 -9.08 8.34
N VAL A 335 0.11 -8.38 9.48
CA VAL A 335 -0.91 -8.45 10.53
C VAL A 335 -2.25 -7.91 10.04
N ILE A 336 -2.25 -6.78 9.34
CA ILE A 336 -3.46 -6.19 8.75
C ILE A 336 -4.15 -7.19 7.82
N LEU A 337 -3.39 -7.84 6.92
CA LEU A 337 -3.94 -8.82 5.98
C LEU A 337 -4.48 -10.07 6.71
N LEU A 338 -3.69 -10.64 7.62
CA LEU A 338 -4.05 -11.87 8.34
C LEU A 338 -5.27 -11.67 9.25
N VAL A 339 -5.32 -10.57 10.00
CA VAL A 339 -6.45 -10.26 10.89
C VAL A 339 -7.68 -9.86 10.08
N ALA A 340 -7.52 -9.07 9.01
CA ALA A 340 -8.64 -8.67 8.17
C ALA A 340 -9.29 -9.89 7.52
N HIS A 341 -8.53 -10.92 7.13
CA HIS A 341 -9.10 -12.15 6.58
C HIS A 341 -9.97 -12.91 7.59
N ASP A 342 -9.47 -13.10 8.82
CA ASP A 342 -10.18 -13.84 9.88
C ASP A 342 -11.38 -13.07 10.46
N ASN A 343 -11.35 -11.73 10.42
CA ASN A 343 -12.44 -10.87 10.90
C ASN A 343 -12.92 -9.88 9.80
N PRO A 344 -13.72 -10.36 8.83
CA PRO A 344 -14.36 -9.54 7.81
C PRO A 344 -15.11 -8.35 8.39
N SER A 345 -14.76 -7.13 7.96
CA SER A 345 -15.44 -5.92 8.43
C SER A 345 -15.39 -4.80 7.38
N ALA A 346 -16.53 -4.17 7.12
CA ALA A 346 -16.65 -3.10 6.13
C ALA A 346 -16.29 -1.72 6.70
N PRO A 347 -15.61 -0.86 5.93
CA PRO A 347 -15.35 0.53 6.32
C PRO A 347 -16.60 1.26 6.82
N GLY A 348 -16.44 2.11 7.83
CA GLY A 348 -17.53 2.87 8.46
C GLY A 348 -18.34 2.10 9.52
N THR A 349 -18.10 0.80 9.72
CA THR A 349 -18.75 0.01 10.78
C THR A 349 -17.95 0.03 12.09
N THR A 350 -18.62 -0.17 13.23
CA THR A 350 -17.94 -0.32 14.54
C THR A 350 -17.02 -1.55 14.56
N SER A 351 -17.44 -2.65 13.93
CA SER A 351 -16.63 -3.87 13.80
C SER A 351 -15.30 -3.57 13.12
N HIS A 352 -15.32 -2.78 12.04
CA HIS A 352 -14.10 -2.39 11.33
C HIS A 352 -13.14 -1.60 12.21
N LEU A 353 -13.63 -0.61 12.96
CA LEU A 353 -12.80 0.13 13.90
C LEU A 353 -12.16 -0.81 14.94
N LEU A 354 -12.93 -1.72 15.53
CA LEU A 354 -12.43 -2.68 16.52
C LEU A 354 -11.37 -3.62 15.92
N THR A 355 -11.59 -4.11 14.69
CA THR A 355 -10.63 -4.94 13.96
C THR A 355 -9.33 -4.18 13.69
N ARG A 356 -9.39 -2.91 13.26
CA ARG A 356 -8.20 -2.07 13.06
C ARG A 356 -7.46 -1.77 14.36
N LEU A 357 -8.16 -1.50 15.45
CA LEU A 357 -7.56 -1.35 16.77
C LEU A 357 -6.86 -2.64 17.22
N TRP A 358 -7.47 -3.80 16.96
CA TRP A 358 -6.84 -5.09 17.22
C TRP A 358 -5.56 -5.30 16.40
N CYS A 359 -5.56 -4.94 15.10
CA CYS A 359 -4.34 -4.96 14.28
C CYS A 359 -3.22 -4.12 14.89
N VAL A 360 -3.53 -2.94 15.42
CA VAL A 360 -2.53 -2.08 16.11
C VAL A 360 -1.97 -2.77 17.33
N VAL A 361 -2.83 -3.34 18.18
CA VAL A 361 -2.39 -4.04 19.40
C VAL A 361 -1.48 -5.21 19.07
N VAL A 362 -1.88 -6.07 18.13
CA VAL A 362 -1.09 -7.23 17.70
C VAL A 362 0.24 -6.79 17.09
N THR A 363 0.22 -5.79 16.20
CA THR A 363 1.42 -5.23 15.56
C THR A 363 2.40 -4.70 16.60
N VAL A 364 1.92 -3.89 17.55
CA VAL A 364 2.75 -3.26 18.58
C VAL A 364 3.32 -4.31 19.53
N ALA A 365 2.55 -5.35 19.89
CA ALA A 365 3.00 -6.46 20.72
C ALA A 365 4.10 -7.29 20.03
N LEU A 366 3.87 -7.70 18.78
CA LEU A 366 4.86 -8.43 17.98
C LEU A 366 6.12 -7.60 17.72
N ALA A 367 5.96 -6.30 17.46
CA ALA A 367 7.07 -5.39 17.24
C ALA A 367 7.92 -5.20 18.51
N ASP A 368 7.29 -5.04 19.67
CA ASP A 368 8.02 -4.92 20.94
C ASP A 368 8.73 -6.23 21.33
N LEU A 369 8.09 -7.38 21.12
CA LEU A 369 8.72 -8.69 21.33
C LEU A 369 9.90 -8.90 20.38
N THR A 370 9.72 -8.64 19.08
CA THR A 370 10.78 -8.73 18.06
C THR A 370 11.94 -7.80 18.40
N TYR A 371 11.64 -6.55 18.78
CA TYR A 371 12.68 -5.58 19.15
C TYR A 371 13.51 -6.04 20.36
N ARG A 372 12.86 -6.56 21.41
CA ARG A 372 13.54 -6.98 22.64
C ARG A 372 14.26 -8.32 22.49
N ALA A 373 13.61 -9.30 21.87
CA ALA A 373 14.08 -10.69 21.82
C ALA A 373 14.98 -10.98 20.60
N VAL A 374 14.85 -10.21 19.51
CA VAL A 374 15.58 -10.46 18.25
C VAL A 374 16.45 -9.27 17.88
N GLU A 375 15.90 -8.08 17.69
CA GLU A 375 16.70 -6.94 17.22
C GLU A 375 17.80 -6.56 18.23
N THR A 376 17.45 -6.41 19.51
CA THR A 376 18.39 -5.94 20.54
C THR A 376 19.56 -6.89 20.79
N PRO A 377 19.37 -8.22 20.92
CA PRO A 377 20.48 -9.16 21.10
C PRO A 377 21.45 -9.17 19.92
N PHE A 378 20.94 -9.21 18.69
CA PHE A 378 21.79 -9.22 17.49
C PHE A 378 22.51 -7.88 17.30
N ARG A 379 21.88 -6.75 17.62
CA ARG A 379 22.54 -5.43 17.62
C ARG A 379 23.67 -5.34 18.65
N ARG A 380 23.46 -5.86 19.87
CA ARG A 380 24.43 -5.74 20.97
C ARG A 380 25.57 -6.73 20.87
N HIS A 381 25.27 -8.00 20.60
CA HIS A 381 26.25 -9.10 20.65
C HIS A 381 26.74 -9.55 19.27
N GLY A 382 26.00 -9.20 18.20
CA GLY A 382 26.25 -9.66 16.85
C GLY A 382 25.98 -11.14 16.63
N PHE A 383 25.99 -11.56 15.35
CA PHE A 383 25.67 -12.93 14.95
C PHE A 383 26.49 -13.98 15.73
N GLY A 384 27.83 -13.83 15.78
CA GLY A 384 28.69 -14.75 16.52
C GLY A 384 28.57 -14.66 18.05
N GLY A 385 28.14 -13.52 18.61
CA GLY A 385 27.87 -13.41 20.04
C GLY A 385 26.59 -14.12 20.44
N VAL A 386 25.52 -13.91 19.67
CA VAL A 386 24.24 -14.62 19.85
C VAL A 386 24.43 -16.13 19.63
N ALA A 387 25.11 -16.54 18.56
CA ALA A 387 25.37 -17.95 18.28
C ALA A 387 26.16 -18.64 19.40
N ARG A 388 27.16 -17.98 19.99
CA ARG A 388 27.90 -18.51 21.15
C ARG A 388 27.04 -18.60 22.40
N HIS A 389 26.18 -17.60 22.64
CA HIS A 389 25.28 -17.61 23.79
C HIS A 389 24.28 -18.77 23.68
N VAL A 390 23.60 -18.87 22.53
CA VAL A 390 22.67 -19.98 22.23
C VAL A 390 23.39 -21.32 22.29
N GLY A 391 24.57 -21.43 21.67
CA GLY A 391 25.37 -22.66 21.66
C GLY A 391 25.75 -23.12 23.07
N ARG A 392 26.19 -22.22 23.95
CA ARG A 392 26.50 -22.55 25.35
C ARG A 392 25.29 -23.07 26.11
N THR A 393 24.12 -22.44 25.91
CA THR A 393 22.86 -22.88 26.53
C THR A 393 22.45 -24.27 26.00
N VAL A 394 22.53 -24.48 24.69
CA VAL A 394 22.12 -25.72 24.02
C VAL A 394 23.09 -26.88 24.30
N ILE A 395 24.39 -26.63 24.49
CA ILE A 395 25.38 -27.67 24.86
C ILE A 395 25.02 -28.32 26.20
N GLY A 396 24.45 -27.56 27.14
CA GLY A 396 23.98 -28.07 28.43
C GLY A 396 22.70 -28.91 28.35
N TRP A 397 22.03 -28.96 27.20
CA TRP A 397 20.79 -29.74 27.03
C TRP A 397 21.07 -31.22 26.77
N SER A 398 20.12 -32.06 27.19
CA SER A 398 20.15 -33.50 26.89
C SER A 398 20.28 -33.77 25.38
N ARG A 399 20.88 -34.90 25.00
CA ARG A 399 20.98 -35.31 23.59
C ARG A 399 19.61 -35.32 22.91
N ARG A 400 18.58 -35.82 23.62
CA ARG A 400 17.19 -35.87 23.13
C ARG A 400 16.64 -34.47 22.87
N SER A 401 16.83 -33.52 23.78
CA SER A 401 16.39 -32.12 23.61
C SER A 401 17.05 -31.45 22.40
N ARG A 402 18.36 -31.69 22.18
CA ARG A 402 19.08 -31.20 21.00
C ARG A 402 18.56 -31.81 19.71
N GLN A 403 18.29 -33.11 19.69
CA GLN A 403 17.69 -33.81 18.54
C GLN A 403 16.29 -33.27 18.23
N VAL A 404 15.46 -33.03 19.26
CA VAL A 404 14.12 -32.45 19.10
C VAL A 404 14.20 -31.03 18.52
N LEU A 405 15.09 -30.18 19.03
CA LEU A 405 15.29 -28.83 18.48
C LEU A 405 15.75 -28.88 17.02
N ALA A 406 16.75 -29.72 16.71
CA ALA A 406 17.27 -29.87 15.35
C ALA A 406 16.20 -30.39 14.38
N ALA A 407 15.44 -31.41 14.79
CA ALA A 407 14.32 -31.93 14.02
C ALA A 407 13.24 -30.86 13.82
N GLY A 408 12.89 -30.09 14.86
CA GLY A 408 11.92 -29.00 14.76
C GLY A 408 12.34 -27.91 13.76
N LEU A 409 13.61 -27.49 13.80
CA LEU A 409 14.15 -26.50 12.85
C LEU A 409 14.21 -27.06 11.42
N ALA A 410 14.58 -28.33 11.25
CA ALA A 410 14.58 -28.98 9.94
C ALA A 410 13.16 -29.09 9.38
N THR A 411 12.18 -29.51 10.19
CA THR A 411 10.76 -29.56 9.81
C THR A 411 10.26 -28.17 9.44
N LEU A 412 10.58 -27.14 10.22
CA LEU A 412 10.20 -25.75 9.93
C LEU A 412 10.73 -25.29 8.57
N ALA A 413 12.00 -25.57 8.29
CA ALA A 413 12.62 -25.25 7.00
C ALA A 413 11.94 -25.99 5.85
N VAL A 414 11.76 -27.31 5.97
CA VAL A 414 11.10 -28.13 4.95
C VAL A 414 9.67 -27.67 4.70
N VAL A 415 8.88 -27.43 5.75
CA VAL A 415 7.50 -26.95 5.63
C VAL A 415 7.46 -25.60 4.93
N THR A 416 8.31 -24.65 5.33
CA THR A 416 8.38 -23.33 4.69
C THR A 416 8.76 -23.47 3.22
N THR A 417 9.75 -24.29 2.89
CA THR A 417 10.15 -24.55 1.49
C THR A 417 9.02 -25.19 0.68
N VAL A 418 8.32 -26.18 1.22
CA VAL A 418 7.17 -26.80 0.54
C VAL A 418 6.08 -25.76 0.29
N ILE A 419 5.72 -24.95 1.29
CA ILE A 419 4.71 -23.88 1.12
C ILE A 419 5.08 -22.94 -0.02
N VAL A 420 6.35 -22.54 -0.10
CA VAL A 420 6.84 -21.64 -1.15
C VAL A 420 6.81 -22.31 -2.53
N LEU A 421 7.20 -23.58 -2.62
CA LEU A 421 7.23 -24.34 -3.89
C LEU A 421 5.83 -24.73 -4.39
N THR A 422 4.86 -24.88 -3.48
CA THR A 422 3.46 -25.21 -3.81
C THR A 422 2.54 -23.98 -3.77
N ALA A 423 3.11 -22.79 -3.67
CA ALA A 423 2.35 -21.55 -3.63
C ALA A 423 1.62 -21.34 -4.96
N PRO A 424 0.37 -20.87 -4.94
CA PRO A 424 -0.39 -20.64 -6.17
C PRO A 424 0.19 -19.46 -6.98
N ASP A 425 0.05 -19.54 -8.30
CA ASP A 425 0.42 -18.46 -9.22
C ASP A 425 -0.69 -17.42 -9.39
N GLN A 426 -1.90 -17.68 -8.89
CA GLN A 426 -3.03 -16.76 -8.96
C GLN A 426 -4.03 -17.04 -7.84
N SER A 427 -4.75 -16.00 -7.41
CA SER A 427 -5.77 -16.13 -6.37
C SER A 427 -6.97 -16.94 -6.85
N GLU A 428 -7.79 -17.41 -5.91
CA GLU A 428 -9.09 -17.99 -6.23
C GLU A 428 -10.00 -16.96 -6.90
N THR A 429 -10.00 -15.69 -6.44
CA THR A 429 -10.76 -14.61 -7.09
C THR A 429 -10.35 -14.45 -8.55
N ALA A 430 -9.06 -14.36 -8.85
CA ALA A 430 -8.57 -14.13 -10.21
C ALA A 430 -9.02 -15.26 -11.15
N ARG A 431 -8.87 -16.52 -10.72
CA ARG A 431 -9.36 -17.69 -11.48
C ARG A 431 -10.85 -17.64 -11.73
N MET A 432 -11.63 -17.24 -10.73
CA MET A 432 -13.08 -17.10 -10.87
C MET A 432 -13.43 -16.00 -11.87
N LEU A 433 -12.78 -14.84 -11.81
CA LEU A 433 -13.03 -13.72 -12.73
C LEU A 433 -12.69 -14.09 -14.17
N GLU A 434 -11.54 -14.73 -14.41
CA GLU A 434 -11.16 -15.21 -15.76
C GLU A 434 -12.19 -16.20 -16.32
N ALA A 435 -12.65 -17.15 -15.49
CA ALA A 435 -13.67 -18.12 -15.91
C ALA A 435 -15.02 -17.44 -16.20
N ASN A 436 -15.42 -16.47 -15.38
CA ASN A 436 -16.67 -15.73 -15.55
C ASN A 436 -16.64 -14.84 -16.79
N GLU A 437 -15.53 -14.15 -17.05
CA GLU A 437 -15.33 -13.31 -18.23
C GLU A 437 -15.41 -14.16 -19.52
N ALA A 438 -14.73 -15.31 -19.54
CA ALA A 438 -14.81 -16.26 -20.64
C ALA A 438 -16.24 -16.80 -20.87
N ALA A 439 -16.97 -17.10 -19.79
CA ALA A 439 -18.38 -17.54 -19.88
C ALA A 439 -19.31 -16.45 -20.42
N ALA A 440 -19.08 -15.19 -20.02
CA ALA A 440 -19.83 -14.04 -20.49
C ALA A 440 -19.60 -13.78 -21.99
N GLU A 441 -18.35 -13.89 -22.46
CA GLU A 441 -18.02 -13.76 -23.89
C GLU A 441 -18.62 -14.90 -24.73
N ALA A 442 -18.67 -16.13 -24.20
CA ALA A 442 -19.27 -17.28 -24.88
C ALA A 442 -20.81 -17.24 -24.95
N GLY A 443 -21.47 -16.27 -24.30
CA GLY A 443 -22.93 -16.16 -24.26
C GLY A 443 -23.63 -17.33 -23.55
N ALA A 444 -22.88 -18.11 -22.77
CA ALA A 444 -23.39 -19.32 -22.13
C ALA A 444 -24.09 -18.98 -20.80
N ALA A 445 -25.33 -19.46 -20.66
CA ALA A 445 -25.98 -19.56 -19.35
C ALA A 445 -25.09 -20.38 -18.39
N ALA A 446 -25.07 -19.96 -17.12
CA ALA A 446 -24.17 -20.43 -16.08
C ALA A 446 -23.96 -21.97 -16.05
N PRO A 447 -22.73 -22.45 -15.75
CA PRO A 447 -22.53 -23.86 -15.44
C PRO A 447 -23.30 -24.20 -14.16
N THR A 448 -24.29 -25.06 -14.27
CA THR A 448 -24.91 -25.69 -13.11
C THR A 448 -23.87 -26.69 -12.56
N LEU A 449 -23.26 -26.38 -11.42
CA LEU A 449 -22.48 -27.37 -10.68
C LEU A 449 -23.44 -28.45 -10.17
N ALA A 450 -23.64 -29.50 -10.97
CA ALA A 450 -24.32 -30.69 -10.51
C ALA A 450 -23.42 -31.39 -9.47
N PRO A 451 -23.93 -31.73 -8.27
CA PRO A 451 -23.19 -32.57 -7.35
C PRO A 451 -23.05 -33.96 -7.95
N THR A 452 -21.82 -34.45 -8.02
CA THR A 452 -21.47 -35.81 -8.42
C THR A 452 -22.25 -36.80 -7.56
N SER A 453 -23.32 -37.38 -8.12
CA SER A 453 -24.01 -38.52 -7.53
C SER A 453 -23.80 -39.74 -8.41
N THR A 454 -22.92 -40.60 -7.94
CA THR A 454 -22.81 -42.00 -8.36
C THR A 454 -24.07 -42.72 -7.87
N SER A 455 -25.00 -43.09 -8.76
CA SER A 455 -25.69 -44.41 -8.71
C SER A 455 -26.63 -44.66 -9.91
N MET A 456 -26.33 -45.76 -10.59
CA MET A 456 -27.20 -46.82 -11.13
C MET A 456 -28.52 -46.52 -11.86
N SER A 457 -28.49 -46.83 -13.17
CA SER A 457 -29.42 -47.68 -13.96
C SER A 457 -30.94 -47.69 -13.65
N THR A 458 -31.75 -47.32 -14.66
CA THR A 458 -32.76 -48.17 -15.36
C THR A 458 -33.50 -47.30 -16.39
N GLY A 459 -33.35 -47.52 -17.69
CA GLY A 459 -34.37 -48.20 -18.52
C GLY A 459 -34.77 -47.29 -19.72
N PRO A 460 -35.04 -47.83 -20.93
CA PRO A 460 -35.04 -47.05 -22.17
C PRO A 460 -36.42 -46.50 -22.54
N GLY A 461 -36.47 -45.24 -23.00
CA GLY A 461 -37.68 -44.57 -23.48
C GLY A 461 -37.39 -43.74 -24.72
N SER A 462 -38.00 -44.14 -25.83
CA SER A 462 -37.86 -43.70 -27.21
C SER A 462 -38.09 -42.22 -27.49
N ALA A 463 -37.41 -41.76 -28.55
CA ALA A 463 -37.46 -40.43 -29.16
C ALA A 463 -38.82 -39.99 -29.71
N THR A 464 -39.06 -38.67 -29.72
CA THR A 464 -39.73 -37.96 -30.83
C THR A 464 -39.34 -36.48 -30.81
N PRO A 465 -38.85 -35.88 -31.92
CA PRO A 465 -38.63 -34.44 -32.01
C PRO A 465 -39.86 -33.77 -32.63
N SER A 466 -40.48 -32.82 -31.92
CA SER A 466 -41.50 -31.94 -32.51
C SER A 466 -40.94 -30.52 -32.59
N ALA A 467 -40.47 -30.18 -33.79
CA ALA A 467 -40.15 -28.84 -34.21
C ALA A 467 -41.43 -28.02 -34.41
N ALA A 468 -41.53 -26.88 -33.76
CA ALA A 468 -42.42 -25.79 -34.14
C ALA A 468 -41.69 -24.47 -33.91
N ALA A 469 -40.90 -24.07 -34.91
CA ALA A 469 -40.32 -22.75 -35.00
C ALA A 469 -41.40 -21.76 -35.46
N ALA A 470 -41.80 -20.85 -34.57
CA ALA A 470 -42.56 -19.66 -34.94
C ALA A 470 -41.56 -18.52 -35.19
N PRO A 471 -41.62 -17.81 -36.33
CA PRO A 471 -40.72 -16.70 -36.62
C PRO A 471 -41.12 -15.49 -35.77
N THR A 472 -40.29 -15.14 -34.78
CA THR A 472 -40.43 -13.85 -34.10
C THR A 472 -39.72 -12.80 -34.95
N THR A 473 -40.50 -12.07 -35.73
CA THR A 473 -40.09 -10.86 -36.43
C THR A 473 -39.58 -9.83 -35.41
N LEU A 474 -38.26 -9.60 -35.37
CA LEU A 474 -37.64 -8.47 -34.71
C LEU A 474 -37.93 -7.22 -35.55
N ALA A 475 -39.03 -6.54 -35.23
CA ALA A 475 -39.26 -5.18 -35.69
C ALA A 475 -38.27 -4.25 -35.01
N SER A 476 -37.36 -3.68 -35.79
CA SER A 476 -36.52 -2.53 -35.46
C SER A 476 -37.43 -1.32 -35.24
N GLY A 477 -37.84 -1.10 -33.99
CA GLY A 477 -38.56 0.08 -33.55
C GLY A 477 -37.69 0.90 -32.63
N VAL A 478 -37.57 2.21 -32.92
CA VAL A 478 -37.14 3.22 -31.95
C VAL A 478 -37.92 2.97 -30.67
N ALA A 479 -37.23 2.70 -29.56
CA ALA A 479 -37.87 2.30 -28.32
C ALA A 479 -38.84 3.40 -27.86
N ASN A 480 -40.15 3.12 -27.90
CA ASN A 480 -41.09 3.89 -27.10
C ASN A 480 -40.63 3.77 -25.65
N ALA A 481 -40.30 4.90 -25.01
CA ALA A 481 -39.74 4.93 -23.67
C ALA A 481 -40.74 4.30 -22.68
N SER A 482 -40.49 3.05 -22.34
CA SER A 482 -41.23 2.31 -21.31
C SER A 482 -40.37 2.27 -20.07
N PHE A 483 -40.88 2.85 -18.99
CA PHE A 483 -40.24 2.85 -17.68
C PHE A 483 -40.79 1.75 -16.76
N THR A 484 -41.58 0.81 -17.28
CA THR A 484 -42.03 -0.35 -16.50
C THR A 484 -40.86 -1.29 -16.19
N MET A 485 -40.93 -2.03 -15.08
CA MET A 485 -39.89 -2.98 -14.66
C MET A 485 -39.43 -3.88 -15.82
N PRO A 486 -38.16 -3.80 -16.24
CA PRO A 486 -37.67 -4.53 -17.40
C PRO A 486 -37.44 -6.02 -17.11
N LYS A 487 -37.67 -6.85 -18.13
CA LYS A 487 -37.27 -8.26 -18.17
C LYS A 487 -35.84 -8.38 -18.72
N GLY A 488 -35.17 -9.51 -18.47
CA GLY A 488 -33.79 -9.73 -18.93
C GLY A 488 -33.52 -9.39 -20.42
N PRO A 489 -34.35 -9.79 -21.39
CA PRO A 489 -34.14 -9.47 -22.81
C PRO A 489 -34.23 -7.98 -23.16
N GLU A 490 -34.63 -7.14 -22.20
CA GLU A 490 -34.77 -5.68 -22.32
C GLU A 490 -33.62 -4.93 -21.63
N ILE A 491 -32.66 -5.65 -21.05
CA ILE A 491 -31.54 -5.10 -20.27
C ILE A 491 -30.21 -5.36 -20.97
N ASP A 492 -29.41 -4.31 -21.11
CA ASP A 492 -27.97 -4.39 -21.32
C ASP A 492 -27.22 -4.07 -20.03
N ALA A 493 -26.16 -4.81 -19.75
CA ALA A 493 -25.28 -4.51 -18.63
C ALA A 493 -23.84 -4.37 -19.10
N TYR A 494 -23.18 -3.30 -18.68
CA TYR A 494 -21.77 -3.07 -18.92
C TYR A 494 -21.06 -2.88 -17.59
N GLY A 495 -19.95 -3.57 -17.39
CA GLY A 495 -19.24 -3.42 -16.13
C GLY A 495 -17.80 -3.87 -16.12
N ASP A 496 -17.17 -3.56 -14.99
CA ASP A 496 -15.82 -3.97 -14.62
C ASP A 496 -15.81 -5.32 -13.89
N SER A 497 -14.73 -5.60 -13.16
CA SER A 497 -14.53 -6.85 -12.42
C SER A 497 -15.64 -7.16 -11.41
N ILE A 498 -16.34 -6.16 -10.86
CA ILE A 498 -17.47 -6.41 -9.95
C ILE A 498 -18.64 -7.05 -10.70
N MET A 499 -18.90 -6.60 -11.92
CA MET A 499 -19.91 -7.21 -12.78
C MET A 499 -19.46 -8.59 -13.27
N VAL A 500 -18.17 -8.76 -13.62
CA VAL A 500 -17.59 -10.07 -13.97
C VAL A 500 -17.79 -11.06 -12.81
N GLY A 501 -17.54 -10.66 -11.58
CA GLY A 501 -17.81 -11.45 -10.38
C GLY A 501 -19.29 -11.77 -10.16
N SER A 502 -20.19 -11.12 -10.88
CA SER A 502 -21.65 -11.20 -10.70
C SER A 502 -22.44 -11.71 -11.90
N VAL A 503 -21.78 -12.13 -12.98
CA VAL A 503 -22.46 -12.51 -14.25
C VAL A 503 -23.48 -13.62 -14.08
N HIS A 504 -23.17 -14.66 -13.29
CA HIS A 504 -24.07 -15.79 -13.08
C HIS A 504 -25.33 -15.39 -12.30
N ALA A 505 -25.16 -14.57 -11.26
CA ALA A 505 -26.29 -14.05 -10.49
C ALA A 505 -27.15 -13.11 -11.34
N LEU A 506 -26.56 -12.20 -12.10
CA LEU A 506 -27.31 -11.33 -13.01
C LEU A 506 -28.12 -12.13 -14.04
N ALA A 507 -27.54 -13.18 -14.64
CA ALA A 507 -28.26 -14.08 -15.55
C ALA A 507 -29.39 -14.84 -14.85
N TYR A 508 -29.22 -15.22 -13.59
CA TYR A 508 -30.25 -15.89 -12.79
C TYR A 508 -31.44 -14.96 -12.49
N TYR A 509 -31.20 -13.73 -12.05
CA TYR A 509 -32.27 -12.76 -11.73
C TYR A 509 -32.89 -12.12 -12.98
N PHE A 510 -32.14 -12.05 -14.08
CA PHE A 510 -32.58 -11.47 -15.34
C PHE A 510 -32.31 -12.41 -16.53
N PRO A 511 -33.08 -13.50 -16.68
CA PRO A 511 -32.88 -14.43 -17.79
C PRO A 511 -32.96 -13.71 -19.15
N GLY A 512 -31.91 -13.82 -19.96
CA GLY A 512 -31.79 -13.14 -21.26
C GLY A 512 -31.15 -11.75 -21.24
N ILE A 513 -30.64 -11.29 -20.08
CA ILE A 513 -29.78 -10.10 -19.98
C ILE A 513 -28.57 -10.23 -20.90
N ARG A 514 -28.23 -9.15 -21.61
CA ARG A 514 -27.03 -9.11 -22.44
C ARG A 514 -25.96 -8.36 -21.67
N MET A 515 -24.88 -9.05 -21.33
CA MET A 515 -23.79 -8.52 -20.52
C MET A 515 -22.55 -8.30 -21.36
N ASP A 516 -21.83 -7.23 -21.06
CA ASP A 516 -20.50 -6.92 -21.57
C ASP A 516 -19.67 -6.53 -20.35
N ALA A 517 -19.05 -7.52 -19.70
CA ALA A 517 -18.31 -7.35 -18.46
C ALA A 517 -16.85 -7.74 -18.69
N LYS A 518 -15.92 -6.86 -18.33
CA LYS A 518 -14.47 -7.10 -18.47
C LYS A 518 -13.72 -6.64 -17.24
N SER A 519 -12.80 -7.45 -16.74
CA SER A 519 -12.24 -7.26 -15.40
C SER A 519 -11.54 -5.91 -15.22
N ASN A 520 -10.78 -5.45 -16.22
CA ASN A 520 -9.99 -4.22 -16.17
C ASN A 520 -10.68 -2.99 -16.77
N ARG A 521 -12.00 -3.06 -17.01
CA ARG A 521 -12.74 -2.00 -17.73
C ARG A 521 -12.77 -0.69 -16.96
N ARG A 522 -12.63 0.43 -17.70
CA ARG A 522 -12.80 1.81 -17.23
C ARG A 522 -14.02 2.48 -17.87
N TRP A 523 -14.35 3.69 -17.41
CA TRP A 523 -15.43 4.51 -17.98
C TRP A 523 -15.27 4.76 -19.49
N SER A 524 -14.05 5.08 -19.95
CA SER A 524 -13.75 5.32 -21.37
C SER A 524 -13.97 4.08 -22.25
N ASP A 525 -13.59 2.89 -21.77
CA ASP A 525 -13.83 1.62 -22.45
C ASP A 525 -15.33 1.31 -22.52
N GLY A 526 -16.05 1.59 -21.43
CA GLY A 526 -17.51 1.47 -21.36
C GLY A 526 -18.21 2.38 -22.36
N LEU A 527 -17.78 3.65 -22.46
CA LEU A 527 -18.28 4.59 -23.46
C LEU A 527 -18.06 4.08 -24.88
N ALA A 528 -16.89 3.52 -25.19
CA ALA A 528 -16.61 2.92 -26.49
C ALA A 528 -17.54 1.73 -26.79
N ALA A 529 -17.77 0.84 -25.82
CA ALA A 529 -18.66 -0.32 -25.97
C ALA A 529 -20.13 0.09 -26.18
N ILE A 530 -20.62 1.06 -25.42
CA ILE A 530 -21.99 1.59 -25.55
C ILE A 530 -22.16 2.29 -26.90
N ARG A 531 -21.16 3.08 -27.32
CA ARG A 531 -21.15 3.75 -28.64
C ARG A 531 -21.15 2.75 -29.78
N ALA A 532 -20.36 1.68 -29.68
CA ALA A 532 -20.31 0.63 -30.70
C ALA A 532 -21.69 -0.03 -30.93
N ARG A 533 -22.54 -0.11 -29.90
CA ARG A 533 -23.90 -0.65 -30.02
C ARG A 533 -24.94 0.35 -30.50
N GLY A 534 -24.71 1.67 -30.32
CA GLY A 534 -25.59 2.73 -30.82
C GLY A 534 -27.06 2.53 -30.42
N ASP A 535 -27.98 2.61 -31.38
CA ASP A 535 -29.42 2.39 -31.15
C ASP A 535 -29.78 0.94 -30.75
N GLY A 536 -28.85 0.00 -30.95
CA GLY A 536 -28.97 -1.38 -30.49
C GLY A 536 -28.86 -1.55 -28.98
N ASN A 537 -28.56 -0.49 -28.21
CA ASN A 537 -28.66 -0.49 -26.76
C ASN A 537 -30.13 -0.66 -26.33
N ARG A 538 -30.39 -1.64 -25.48
CA ARG A 538 -31.73 -1.97 -24.97
C ARG A 538 -32.29 -0.86 -24.06
N ARG A 539 -33.59 -0.94 -23.75
CA ARG A 539 -34.32 0.15 -23.05
C ARG A 539 -33.90 0.34 -21.60
N ALA A 540 -33.27 -0.66 -20.98
CA ALA A 540 -32.68 -0.57 -19.65
C ALA A 540 -31.19 -0.89 -19.72
N VAL A 541 -30.36 -0.08 -19.06
CA VAL A 541 -28.90 -0.22 -19.06
C VAL A 541 -28.37 -0.19 -17.63
N VAL A 542 -27.56 -1.18 -17.27
CA VAL A 542 -26.85 -1.25 -15.98
C VAL A 542 -25.38 -0.96 -16.22
N LEU A 543 -24.82 -0.01 -15.48
CA LEU A 543 -23.43 0.43 -15.58
C LEU A 543 -22.74 0.21 -14.23
N ALA A 544 -21.74 -0.68 -14.19
CA ALA A 544 -20.91 -0.92 -13.01
C ALA A 544 -19.44 -0.66 -13.36
N PHE A 545 -19.02 0.60 -13.30
CA PHE A 545 -17.65 1.02 -13.58
C PHE A 545 -17.13 1.87 -12.43
N GLY A 546 -15.82 1.84 -12.23
CA GLY A 546 -15.10 2.78 -11.37
C GLY A 546 -14.27 2.09 -10.30
N THR A 547 -14.48 0.78 -10.09
CA THR A 547 -13.66 -0.02 -9.15
C THR A 547 -12.18 0.08 -9.49
N ASN A 548 -11.83 0.00 -10.77
CA ASN A 548 -10.44 -0.04 -11.24
C ASN A 548 -9.75 1.32 -11.44
N ALA A 549 -10.50 2.40 -11.60
CA ALA A 549 -9.93 3.68 -12.05
C ALA A 549 -10.70 4.93 -11.59
N GLY A 550 -11.59 4.77 -10.60
CA GLY A 550 -12.44 5.85 -10.09
C GLY A 550 -13.53 6.30 -11.05
N VAL A 551 -14.25 7.34 -10.64
CA VAL A 551 -15.35 7.94 -11.42
C VAL A 551 -14.87 9.21 -12.13
N ASP A 552 -14.82 9.17 -13.46
CA ASP A 552 -14.56 10.33 -14.31
C ASP A 552 -15.91 10.96 -14.68
N GLU A 553 -16.29 12.03 -13.98
CA GLU A 553 -17.57 12.74 -14.16
C GLU A 553 -17.86 13.09 -15.64
N PRO A 554 -16.95 13.77 -16.37
CA PRO A 554 -17.11 14.01 -17.81
C PRO A 554 -17.39 12.76 -18.65
N GLU A 555 -16.72 11.64 -18.37
CA GLU A 555 -16.97 10.39 -19.10
C GLU A 555 -18.32 9.77 -18.74
N VAL A 556 -18.72 9.83 -17.46
CA VAL A 556 -20.05 9.37 -17.01
C VAL A 556 -21.15 10.17 -17.72
N GLU A 557 -21.01 11.49 -17.80
CA GLU A 557 -21.97 12.36 -18.48
C GLU A 557 -22.08 12.01 -19.97
N LYS A 558 -20.96 11.84 -20.67
CA LYS A 558 -20.95 11.40 -22.08
C LYS A 558 -21.66 10.07 -22.29
N VAL A 559 -21.50 9.11 -21.37
CA VAL A 559 -22.21 7.82 -21.43
C VAL A 559 -23.71 8.02 -21.29
N LEU A 560 -24.15 8.81 -20.32
CA LEU A 560 -25.57 9.05 -20.07
C LEU A 560 -26.24 9.83 -21.21
N ASP A 561 -25.55 10.83 -21.76
CA ASP A 561 -26.04 11.63 -22.88
C ASP A 561 -26.19 10.78 -24.15
N LEU A 562 -25.27 9.83 -24.37
CA LEU A 562 -25.34 8.86 -25.48
C LEU A 562 -26.52 7.88 -25.33
N LEU A 563 -26.82 7.43 -24.10
CA LEU A 563 -27.97 6.56 -23.84
C LEU A 563 -29.31 7.31 -23.97
N GLY A 564 -29.29 8.60 -23.67
CA GLY A 564 -30.44 9.50 -23.79
C GLY A 564 -31.50 9.32 -22.70
N PRO A 565 -32.47 10.25 -22.62
CA PRO A 565 -33.47 10.27 -21.55
C PRO A 565 -34.55 9.17 -21.68
N GLY A 566 -34.65 8.50 -22.82
CA GLY A 566 -35.64 7.46 -23.09
C GLY A 566 -35.32 6.07 -22.54
N ARG A 567 -34.15 5.90 -21.92
CA ARG A 567 -33.69 4.62 -21.34
C ARG A 567 -33.64 4.69 -19.82
N MET A 568 -33.98 3.59 -19.16
CA MET A 568 -33.74 3.41 -17.72
C MET A 568 -32.26 3.12 -17.51
N VAL A 569 -31.56 3.91 -16.69
CA VAL A 569 -30.14 3.69 -16.41
C VAL A 569 -29.91 3.47 -14.93
N VAL A 570 -29.15 2.42 -14.61
CA VAL A 570 -28.69 2.12 -13.26
C VAL A 570 -27.18 2.32 -13.20
N LEU A 571 -26.74 3.21 -12.32
CA LEU A 571 -25.34 3.37 -11.95
C LEU A 571 -25.09 2.55 -10.69
N VAL A 572 -24.08 1.68 -10.66
CA VAL A 572 -23.73 0.95 -9.43
C VAL A 572 -22.64 1.70 -8.70
N ASN A 573 -22.85 2.02 -7.43
CA ASN A 573 -21.85 2.71 -6.61
C ASN A 573 -20.74 1.75 -6.12
N LEU A 574 -19.63 2.34 -5.68
CA LEU A 574 -18.38 1.65 -5.42
C LEU A 574 -18.23 1.25 -3.95
N MET A 575 -17.55 0.14 -3.73
CA MET A 575 -17.05 -0.29 -2.43
C MET A 575 -15.63 -0.83 -2.60
N GLY A 576 -14.75 -0.47 -1.66
CA GLY A 576 -13.41 -1.01 -1.60
C GLY A 576 -12.55 -0.25 -0.58
N PRO A 577 -11.29 -0.66 -0.38
CA PRO A 577 -10.36 0.00 0.52
C PRO A 577 -9.70 1.26 -0.08
N PHE A 578 -10.29 1.87 -1.11
CA PHE A 578 -9.70 3.01 -1.82
C PHE A 578 -10.04 4.34 -1.13
N SER A 579 -9.12 5.31 -1.19
CA SER A 579 -9.29 6.67 -0.66
C SER A 579 -10.44 7.44 -1.35
N ARG A 580 -10.66 7.19 -2.65
CA ARG A 580 -11.65 7.87 -3.51
C ARG A 580 -13.12 7.45 -3.34
N VAL A 581 -13.43 6.33 -2.68
CA VAL A 581 -14.77 5.70 -2.73
C VAL A 581 -15.90 6.66 -2.35
N ASP A 582 -15.73 7.45 -1.28
CA ASP A 582 -16.78 8.38 -0.83
C ASP A 582 -17.00 9.52 -1.83
N THR A 583 -15.93 10.06 -2.41
CA THR A 583 -15.99 11.11 -3.43
C THR A 583 -16.62 10.61 -4.73
N ASP A 584 -16.19 9.44 -5.21
CA ASP A 584 -16.74 8.78 -6.40
C ASP A 584 -18.24 8.52 -6.26
N ASN A 585 -18.65 7.98 -5.12
CA ASN A 585 -20.05 7.69 -4.84
C ASN A 585 -20.89 8.97 -4.75
N ALA A 586 -20.36 10.04 -4.14
CA ALA A 586 -21.03 11.34 -4.09
C ALA A 586 -21.21 11.92 -5.51
N THR A 587 -20.23 11.75 -6.39
CA THR A 587 -20.30 12.15 -7.80
C THR A 587 -21.41 11.38 -8.54
N LEU A 588 -21.46 10.05 -8.41
CA LEU A 588 -22.51 9.22 -9.02
C LEU A 588 -23.91 9.62 -8.52
N ASP A 589 -24.05 9.89 -7.22
CA ASP A 589 -25.30 10.35 -6.62
C ASP A 589 -25.72 11.72 -7.15
N LEU A 590 -24.79 12.65 -7.30
CA LEU A 590 -25.05 13.99 -7.84
C LEU A 590 -25.55 13.89 -9.29
N ILE A 591 -24.86 13.12 -10.13
CA ILE A 591 -25.23 12.88 -11.53
C ILE A 591 -26.61 12.21 -11.65
N ALA A 592 -26.90 11.21 -10.80
CA ALA A 592 -28.19 10.53 -10.83
C ALA A 592 -29.34 11.45 -10.41
N ARG A 593 -29.11 12.39 -9.48
CA ARG A 593 -30.14 13.36 -9.04
C ARG A 593 -30.54 14.35 -10.13
N THR A 594 -29.65 14.66 -11.08
CA THR A 594 -29.93 15.61 -12.16
C THR A 594 -30.68 14.98 -13.34
N ARG A 595 -30.81 13.65 -13.38
CA ARG A 595 -31.40 12.91 -14.51
C ARG A 595 -32.53 11.98 -14.04
N PRO A 596 -33.80 12.24 -14.38
CA PRO A 596 -34.95 11.51 -13.81
C PRO A 596 -34.93 10.02 -14.15
N ASN A 597 -34.41 9.65 -15.31
CA ASN A 597 -34.29 8.28 -15.82
C ASN A 597 -33.07 7.50 -15.29
N VAL A 598 -32.31 8.08 -14.37
CA VAL A 598 -31.09 7.49 -13.79
C VAL A 598 -31.29 7.23 -12.30
N ILE A 599 -30.76 6.11 -11.80
CA ILE A 599 -30.75 5.78 -10.38
C ILE A 599 -29.43 5.11 -9.97
N VAL A 600 -29.01 5.32 -8.73
CA VAL A 600 -27.90 4.59 -8.13
C VAL A 600 -28.41 3.29 -7.49
N ALA A 601 -27.82 2.16 -7.88
CA ALA A 601 -27.90 0.91 -7.14
C ALA A 601 -26.87 0.96 -6.00
N ASP A 602 -27.35 1.02 -4.76
CA ASP A 602 -26.51 1.19 -3.57
C ASP A 602 -25.85 -0.13 -3.13
N TRP A 603 -24.91 -0.59 -3.95
CA TRP A 603 -24.05 -1.75 -3.69
C TRP A 603 -23.20 -1.53 -2.44
N ALA A 604 -22.66 -0.31 -2.26
CA ALA A 604 -21.81 0.05 -1.15
C ALA A 604 -22.50 -0.16 0.20
N SER A 605 -23.74 0.30 0.35
CA SER A 605 -24.52 0.06 1.58
C SER A 605 -24.87 -1.42 1.74
N ALA A 606 -25.36 -2.06 0.65
CA ALA A 606 -25.78 -3.46 0.69
C ALA A 606 -24.67 -4.40 1.18
N VAL A 607 -23.43 -4.22 0.70
CA VAL A 607 -22.30 -5.05 1.11
C VAL A 607 -21.67 -4.61 2.43
N ARG A 608 -21.86 -3.36 2.86
CA ARG A 608 -21.40 -2.89 4.18
C ARG A 608 -22.12 -3.60 5.33
N ASP A 609 -23.38 -3.96 5.10
CA ASP A 609 -24.18 -4.78 6.03
C ASP A 609 -23.78 -6.27 5.99
N HIS A 610 -23.03 -6.68 4.95
CA HIS A 610 -22.64 -8.06 4.68
C HIS A 610 -21.16 -8.19 4.24
N PRO A 611 -20.18 -7.71 5.03
CA PRO A 611 -18.76 -7.71 4.65
C PRO A 611 -18.18 -9.12 4.40
N GLU A 612 -18.80 -10.15 4.99
CA GLU A 612 -18.47 -11.55 4.76
C GLU A 612 -18.82 -12.05 3.36
N GLN A 613 -19.61 -11.29 2.60
CA GLN A 613 -19.99 -11.62 1.23
C GLN A 613 -19.01 -11.09 0.19
N LEU A 614 -17.91 -10.46 0.60
CA LEU A 614 -16.76 -10.14 -0.25
C LEU A 614 -15.69 -11.24 -0.16
N GLN A 615 -14.89 -11.37 -1.21
CA GLN A 615 -13.72 -12.25 -1.23
C GLN A 615 -12.58 -11.67 -0.37
N ALA A 616 -11.46 -12.39 -0.32
CA ALA A 616 -10.30 -12.03 0.50
C ALA A 616 -9.72 -10.64 0.16
N ASP A 617 -9.85 -10.20 -1.09
CA ASP A 617 -9.45 -8.88 -1.58
C ASP A 617 -10.35 -7.73 -1.14
N ARG A 618 -11.50 -8.01 -0.50
CA ARG A 618 -12.47 -7.00 -0.02
C ARG A 618 -13.05 -6.10 -1.10
N ILE A 619 -12.99 -6.53 -2.36
CA ILE A 619 -13.52 -5.80 -3.51
C ILE A 619 -14.53 -6.69 -4.23
N HIS A 620 -14.13 -7.91 -4.57
CA HIS A 620 -14.96 -8.77 -5.41
C HIS A 620 -16.01 -9.50 -4.59
N PRO A 621 -17.23 -9.67 -5.13
CA PRO A 621 -18.26 -10.45 -4.47
C PRO A 621 -17.89 -11.94 -4.40
N SER A 622 -18.18 -12.57 -3.28
CA SER A 622 -18.31 -14.03 -3.16
C SER A 622 -19.53 -14.52 -3.95
N LEU A 623 -19.74 -15.84 -4.01
CA LEU A 623 -20.96 -16.39 -4.62
C LEU A 623 -22.23 -15.77 -4.01
N LYS A 624 -22.34 -15.70 -2.67
CA LYS A 624 -23.50 -15.04 -2.02
C LYS A 624 -23.55 -13.55 -2.33
N GLY A 625 -22.39 -12.88 -2.32
CA GLY A 625 -22.27 -11.47 -2.66
C GLY A 625 -22.70 -11.15 -4.09
N SER A 626 -22.50 -12.06 -5.04
CA SER A 626 -22.93 -11.89 -6.43
C SER A 626 -24.47 -11.84 -6.54
N HIS A 627 -25.16 -12.66 -5.73
CA HIS A 627 -26.61 -12.61 -5.64
C HIS A 627 -27.09 -11.34 -4.93
N LEU A 628 -26.38 -10.87 -3.90
CA LEU A 628 -26.66 -9.58 -3.27
C LEU A 628 -26.51 -8.43 -4.28
N PHE A 629 -25.43 -8.39 -5.06
CA PHE A 629 -25.20 -7.42 -6.13
C PHE A 629 -26.38 -7.40 -7.12
N ALA A 630 -26.78 -8.57 -7.63
CA ALA A 630 -27.91 -8.66 -8.55
C ALA A 630 -29.25 -8.24 -7.92
N LYS A 631 -29.48 -8.53 -6.63
CA LYS A 631 -30.65 -8.06 -5.88
C LYS A 631 -30.65 -6.53 -5.75
N THR A 632 -29.51 -5.90 -5.48
CA THR A 632 -29.37 -4.43 -5.42
C THR A 632 -29.72 -3.79 -6.76
N VAL A 633 -29.19 -4.32 -7.88
CA VAL A 633 -29.54 -3.85 -9.23
C VAL A 633 -31.04 -4.02 -9.50
N ARG A 634 -31.63 -5.15 -9.11
CA ARG A 634 -33.06 -5.42 -9.28
C ARG A 634 -33.93 -4.46 -8.47
N GLN A 635 -33.52 -4.13 -7.26
CA GLN A 635 -34.20 -3.14 -6.43
C GLN A 635 -34.13 -1.74 -7.06
N ALA A 636 -32.98 -1.35 -7.60
CA ALA A 636 -32.82 -0.06 -8.27
C ALA A 636 -33.73 0.09 -9.50
N LEU A 637 -33.78 -0.94 -10.36
CA LEU A 637 -34.71 -0.96 -11.52
C LEU A 637 -36.18 -0.90 -11.09
N ALA A 638 -36.55 -1.60 -10.03
CA ALA A 638 -37.91 -1.55 -9.48
C ALA A 638 -38.25 -0.16 -8.98
N THR A 639 -37.41 0.45 -8.15
CA THR A 639 -37.59 1.82 -7.64
C THR A 639 -37.69 2.84 -8.77
N LEU A 640 -36.86 2.72 -9.80
CA LEU A 640 -36.90 3.61 -10.96
C LEU A 640 -38.21 3.44 -11.75
N SER A 641 -38.70 2.20 -11.87
CA SER A 641 -40.01 1.92 -12.48
C SER A 641 -41.16 2.51 -11.68
N GLU A 642 -41.16 2.33 -10.36
CA GLU A 642 -42.16 2.91 -9.46
C GLU A 642 -42.19 4.44 -9.57
N ARG A 643 -41.02 5.08 -9.60
CA ARG A 643 -40.88 6.54 -9.72
C ARG A 643 -41.55 7.10 -10.99
N HIS A 644 -41.44 6.41 -12.12
CA HIS A 644 -41.98 6.89 -13.39
C HIS A 644 -43.43 6.45 -13.65
N THR A 645 -43.83 5.28 -13.14
CA THR A 645 -45.14 4.69 -13.44
C THR A 645 -46.16 4.91 -12.32
N GLY A 646 -45.71 5.29 -11.12
CA GLY A 646 -46.54 5.34 -9.90
C GLY A 646 -47.03 3.97 -9.42
N THR A 647 -46.63 2.88 -10.08
CA THR A 647 -47.12 1.53 -9.79
C THR A 647 -46.07 0.77 -8.98
N LYS A 648 -46.45 0.32 -7.78
CA LYS A 648 -45.58 -0.46 -6.90
C LYS A 648 -45.15 -1.78 -7.55
N VAL A 649 -43.86 -2.07 -7.56
CA VAL A 649 -43.23 -3.28 -8.09
C VAL A 649 -42.89 -4.20 -6.92
N VAL A 650 -43.66 -5.28 -6.76
CA VAL A 650 -43.36 -6.29 -5.73
C VAL A 650 -42.34 -7.30 -6.28
N LEU A 651 -41.12 -7.22 -5.75
CA LEU A 651 -40.04 -8.13 -6.10
C LEU A 651 -40.17 -9.46 -5.34
N LYS A 652 -40.39 -10.56 -6.05
CA LYS A 652 -40.40 -11.91 -5.46
C LYS A 652 -38.99 -12.28 -4.98
N ASP A 653 -38.83 -12.68 -3.73
CA ASP A 653 -37.54 -13.22 -3.29
C ASP A 653 -37.26 -14.53 -4.03
N LEU A 654 -36.07 -14.62 -4.61
CA LEU A 654 -35.62 -15.83 -5.30
C LEU A 654 -34.55 -16.48 -4.42
N PRO A 655 -34.62 -17.80 -4.21
CA PRO A 655 -33.61 -18.51 -3.44
C PRO A 655 -32.27 -18.42 -4.16
N ILE A 656 -31.18 -18.41 -3.39
CA ILE A 656 -29.84 -18.61 -3.96
C ILE A 656 -29.78 -20.09 -4.38
N PRO A 657 -29.50 -20.40 -5.67
CA PRO A 657 -29.48 -21.75 -6.20
C PRO A 657 -28.36 -22.63 -5.63
#